data_AF-A0A1W9K7R5-F1
#
_entry.id   AF-A0A1W9K7R5-F1
#
_cell.length_a   1.000
_cell.length_b   1.000
_cell.length_c   1.000
_cell.angle_alpha   90.00
_cell.angle_beta   90.00
_cell.angle_gamma   90.00
#
_symmetry.space_group_name_H-M   'P 1'
#
loop_
_entity.id
_entity.type
_entity.pdbx_description
1 polymer ?
#
loop_
_entity_poly.entity_id
_entity_poly.type
_entity_poly.pdbx_seq_one_letter_code
_entity_poly.pdbx_strand_id
1 'polypeptide(L)'
;MLPEDDATIIKPQDHDLTRVKPRPYPQLLEPVASPALDGKFNDDYSLRGAVGVGGGGQVLLGFDERIGREVAIKELLDQGANDDIELNTRFLREARITGRLEHPGIVPVYDLGTKQSGAPYYVMRLVRGDTLAKALKACNTELLAEHALSRRLSLLDRLIDVCEAVAYAHSKGVIHRDLKPGNIVLGPFGETIVLDWGLAKVENEADLAPTTVAKPSQPSDDAELTRIGDILGTPAYMAPEQANPDFGSVDTRSDVFALGCILYYLLTGHPPLRGSADDILEQLSSLAPMPSARDPKLPMPPELVAICDKALAKDKSLRFPNAVTLAEELRAFRDGRLVSAYAYSRGELLRRFIARNKVVLAASLAVLLAILLGAGLAFNFGVEAHKARQLAVAEGEVVKQEKQQVERALADVTRIANENLTAANQVAANILGNLNQMRMGMQQAADALRSVKDLSKSDVLLENLRQDYPRAESFATTRAPGTIVAVAPAKYSQAMGADTSQLEHNRLALARGVPVLSRIYQAPEGFAAVTMVVPIKQGNSIPGFISMRIKPVDFLSGLLAADTQSKKRTIWIVQDDGLILYDTDPREIGLNLFREERFNQIPELRQLAKEIAEQDSGVGFYQSQLAAQDQPSRQIAAWASLRSTENRVWKVVVLEAW
;
A
#
# COMPACT_ATOMS: atom_id res chain seq x y z
N MET A 1 -28.46 51.10 -13.79
CA MET A 1 -27.25 51.94 -13.91
C MET A 1 -26.09 51.01 -13.65
N LEU A 2 -25.32 50.76 -14.72
CA LEU A 2 -24.12 49.91 -14.85
C LEU A 2 -24.29 48.37 -14.85
N PRO A 3 -23.53 47.65 -15.70
CA PRO A 3 -23.91 46.37 -16.31
C PRO A 3 -23.07 45.18 -15.83
N GLU A 4 -23.57 43.97 -16.13
CA GLU A 4 -22.93 42.68 -15.88
C GLU A 4 -21.68 42.49 -16.76
N ASP A 5 -20.57 42.08 -16.13
CA ASP A 5 -19.30 41.74 -16.78
C ASP A 5 -19.42 40.39 -17.50
N ASP A 6 -19.34 40.46 -18.83
CA ASP A 6 -19.29 39.32 -19.74
C ASP A 6 -17.83 38.81 -19.79
N ALA A 7 -17.50 37.81 -18.97
CA ALA A 7 -16.20 37.13 -18.99
C ALA A 7 -16.13 36.20 -20.20
N THR A 8 -15.67 36.73 -21.33
CA THR A 8 -15.42 36.00 -22.56
C THR A 8 -14.32 34.96 -22.35
N ILE A 9 -14.70 33.70 -22.17
CA ILE A 9 -13.80 32.55 -22.16
C ILE A 9 -13.18 32.41 -23.55
N ILE A 10 -11.90 32.80 -23.68
CA ILE A 10 -11.09 32.56 -24.88
C ILE A 10 -10.82 31.05 -24.95
N LYS A 11 -11.57 30.35 -25.81
CA LYS A 11 -11.29 28.96 -26.18
C LYS A 11 -9.95 28.89 -26.94
N PRO A 12 -9.11 27.85 -26.72
CA PRO A 12 -7.93 27.63 -27.57
C PRO A 12 -8.41 27.33 -28.99
N GLN A 13 -8.00 28.16 -29.96
CA GLN A 13 -8.18 27.86 -31.38
C GLN A 13 -7.23 26.73 -31.75
N ASP A 14 -7.76 25.54 -32.00
CA ASP A 14 -7.07 24.49 -32.75
C ASP A 14 -6.90 24.98 -34.20
N HIS A 15 -5.78 25.63 -34.48
CA HIS A 15 -5.33 25.88 -35.84
C HIS A 15 -4.62 24.63 -36.38
N ASP A 16 -5.40 23.63 -36.76
CA ASP A 16 -4.95 22.59 -37.68
C ASP A 16 -4.77 23.22 -39.07
N LEU A 17 -3.61 23.85 -39.28
CA LEU A 17 -3.21 24.52 -40.52
C LEU A 17 -2.96 23.55 -41.68
N THR A 18 -3.17 22.24 -41.50
CA THR A 18 -2.84 21.20 -42.48
C THR A 18 -4.04 20.56 -43.18
N ARG A 19 -5.27 20.82 -42.71
CA ARG A 19 -6.49 20.31 -43.37
C ARG A 19 -7.12 21.33 -44.30
N VAL A 20 -6.59 21.43 -45.52
CA VAL A 20 -7.26 22.10 -46.64
C VAL A 20 -8.32 21.15 -47.22
N LYS A 21 -9.58 21.62 -47.36
CA LYS A 21 -10.64 20.89 -48.08
C LYS A 21 -10.17 20.56 -49.52
N PRO A 22 -10.54 19.40 -50.09
CA PRO A 22 -10.18 19.06 -51.47
C PRO A 22 -10.66 20.17 -52.41
N ARG A 23 -9.73 20.72 -53.21
CA ARG A 23 -10.07 21.69 -54.25
C ARG A 23 -11.02 21.03 -55.27
N PRO A 24 -12.02 21.75 -55.79
CA PRO A 24 -12.69 21.31 -57.01
C PRO A 24 -11.63 21.14 -58.12
N TYR A 25 -11.83 20.13 -58.97
CA TYR A 25 -10.95 19.81 -60.10
C TYR A 25 -10.52 21.09 -60.83
N PRO A 26 -9.21 21.33 -61.05
CA PRO A 26 -8.77 22.38 -61.94
C PRO A 26 -9.38 22.13 -63.31
N GLN A 27 -10.08 23.13 -63.87
CA GLN A 27 -10.37 23.14 -65.29
C GLN A 27 -9.05 22.96 -66.04
N LEU A 28 -9.05 22.02 -66.98
CA LEU A 28 -7.94 21.79 -67.91
C LEU A 28 -7.44 23.14 -68.40
N LEU A 29 -6.14 23.41 -68.26
CA LEU A 29 -5.53 24.48 -69.04
C LEU A 29 -5.79 24.13 -70.50
N GLU A 30 -6.68 24.89 -71.13
CA GLU A 30 -6.78 24.87 -72.58
C GLU A 30 -5.38 25.18 -73.13
N PRO A 31 -4.91 24.39 -74.11
CA PRO A 31 -3.64 24.68 -74.76
C PRO A 31 -3.70 26.13 -75.25
N VAL A 32 -2.68 26.91 -74.91
CA VAL A 32 -2.49 28.25 -75.50
C VAL A 32 -2.54 28.04 -77.00
N ALA A 33 -3.45 28.76 -77.68
CA ALA A 33 -3.55 28.76 -79.13
C ALA A 33 -2.25 29.30 -79.73
N SER A 34 -1.24 28.43 -79.83
CA SER A 34 -0.11 28.57 -80.73
C SER A 34 -0.51 28.00 -82.09
N PRO A 35 0.06 28.52 -83.19
CA PRO A 35 -0.22 28.00 -84.52
C PRO A 35 0.02 26.50 -84.50
N ALA A 36 -0.96 25.73 -84.99
CA ALA A 36 -0.87 24.29 -85.08
C ALA A 36 0.35 23.94 -85.94
N LEU A 37 1.45 23.55 -85.29
CA LEU A 37 2.53 22.83 -85.92
C LEU A 37 2.04 21.39 -86.11
N ASP A 38 1.02 21.23 -86.95
CA ASP A 38 0.51 19.91 -87.33
C ASP A 38 1.40 19.38 -88.44
N GLY A 39 2.17 18.33 -88.14
CA GLY A 39 3.13 17.74 -89.08
C GLY A 39 3.90 16.57 -88.49
N LYS A 40 4.61 15.81 -89.32
CA LYS A 40 5.56 14.80 -88.84
C LYS A 40 6.83 15.48 -88.32
N PHE A 41 7.31 15.08 -87.14
CA PHE A 41 8.63 15.45 -86.65
C PHE A 41 9.71 14.56 -87.28
N ASN A 42 9.51 13.24 -87.24
CA ASN A 42 10.28 12.23 -87.96
C ASN A 42 9.39 11.00 -88.24
N ASP A 43 9.99 9.85 -88.56
CA ASP A 43 9.23 8.61 -88.83
C ASP A 43 8.49 8.07 -87.59
N ASP A 44 9.01 8.36 -86.40
CA ASP A 44 8.52 7.81 -85.12
C ASP A 44 7.60 8.78 -84.36
N TYR A 45 7.75 10.09 -84.58
CA TYR A 45 7.05 11.15 -83.84
C TYR A 45 6.31 12.14 -84.75
N SER A 46 5.08 12.52 -84.38
CA SER A 46 4.33 13.62 -84.97
C SER A 46 4.23 14.82 -84.02
N LEU A 47 4.10 16.03 -84.55
CA LEU A 47 3.91 17.27 -83.80
C LEU A 47 2.42 17.57 -83.64
N ARG A 48 2.05 18.06 -82.46
CA ARG A 48 0.68 18.47 -82.10
C ARG A 48 0.60 19.89 -81.54
N GLY A 49 1.71 20.64 -81.55
CA GLY A 49 1.79 22.01 -81.06
C GLY A 49 3.10 22.32 -80.33
N ALA A 50 3.25 23.57 -79.87
CA ALA A 50 4.38 24.00 -79.06
C ALA A 50 4.01 24.02 -77.57
N VAL A 51 4.93 23.58 -76.71
CA VAL A 51 4.77 23.67 -75.24
C VAL A 51 5.44 24.95 -74.72
N GLY A 52 6.60 25.31 -75.26
CA GLY A 52 7.31 26.56 -74.91
C GLY A 52 8.65 26.70 -75.62
N VAL A 53 9.21 27.91 -75.59
CA VAL A 53 10.54 28.26 -76.15
C VAL A 53 11.42 28.76 -75.01
N GLY A 54 12.67 28.31 -74.93
CA GLY A 54 13.65 28.70 -73.90
C GLY A 54 15.06 28.90 -74.46
N GLY A 55 16.01 29.30 -73.60
CA GLY A 55 17.37 29.67 -74.02
C GLY A 55 18.21 28.54 -74.62
N GLY A 56 17.86 27.27 -74.37
CA GLY A 56 18.54 26.09 -74.90
C GLY A 56 17.82 25.39 -76.07
N GLY A 57 16.80 26.02 -76.66
CA GLY A 57 16.00 25.45 -77.74
C GLY A 57 14.49 25.55 -77.51
N GLN A 58 13.71 24.76 -78.27
CA GLN A 58 12.25 24.73 -78.14
C GLN A 58 11.75 23.38 -77.64
N VAL A 59 10.67 23.41 -76.85
CA VAL A 59 9.96 22.21 -76.38
C VAL A 59 8.62 22.12 -77.11
N LEU A 60 8.46 21.04 -77.87
CA LEU A 60 7.28 20.74 -78.66
C LEU A 60 6.44 19.64 -78.03
N LEU A 61 5.12 19.72 -78.27
CA LEU A 61 4.20 18.65 -77.95
C LEU A 61 4.22 17.65 -79.11
N GLY A 62 4.72 16.45 -78.82
CA GLY A 62 4.80 15.37 -79.78
C GLY A 62 3.85 14.22 -79.46
N PHE A 63 3.65 13.34 -80.43
CA PHE A 63 3.00 12.05 -80.27
C PHE A 63 3.90 10.95 -80.82
N ASP A 64 4.20 9.99 -79.96
CA ASP A 64 4.93 8.77 -80.30
C ASP A 64 3.97 7.83 -81.02
N GLU A 65 4.15 7.70 -82.34
CA GLU A 65 3.27 6.91 -83.22
C GLU A 65 3.47 5.40 -83.02
N ARG A 66 4.61 4.99 -82.46
CA ARG A 66 4.96 3.58 -82.24
C ARG A 66 4.32 3.03 -80.97
N ILE A 67 4.32 3.83 -79.90
CA ILE A 67 3.77 3.46 -78.59
C ILE A 67 2.33 3.96 -78.41
N GLY A 68 1.95 5.05 -79.10
CA GLY A 68 0.63 5.66 -78.99
C GLY A 68 0.47 6.57 -77.77
N ARG A 69 1.45 7.44 -77.49
CA ARG A 69 1.43 8.35 -76.33
C ARG A 69 1.91 9.76 -76.66
N GLU A 70 1.43 10.74 -75.91
CA GLU A 70 1.98 12.10 -75.98
C GLU A 70 3.31 12.22 -75.24
N VAL A 71 4.21 13.00 -75.82
CA VAL A 71 5.58 13.21 -75.34
C VAL A 71 5.95 14.69 -75.46
N ALA A 72 6.97 15.11 -74.71
CA ALA A 72 7.61 16.40 -74.92
C ALA A 72 8.91 16.18 -75.70
N ILE A 73 9.08 16.87 -76.82
CA ILE A 73 10.28 16.82 -77.66
C ILE A 73 11.02 18.13 -77.46
N LYS A 74 12.20 18.09 -76.82
CA LYS A 74 13.09 19.26 -76.76
C LYS A 74 14.06 19.16 -77.94
N GLU A 75 14.18 20.22 -78.71
CA GLU A 75 15.12 20.30 -79.83
C GLU A 75 15.92 21.59 -79.78
N LEU A 76 17.16 21.50 -80.27
CA LEU A 76 17.97 22.68 -80.53
C LEU A 76 17.54 23.29 -81.87
N LEU A 77 17.35 24.61 -81.92
CA LEU A 77 17.01 25.32 -83.15
C LEU A 77 18.17 25.20 -84.16
N ASP A 78 17.85 25.01 -85.44
CA ASP A 78 18.87 24.69 -86.47
C ASP A 78 19.95 25.77 -86.62
N GLN A 79 19.64 27.03 -86.32
CA GLN A 79 20.62 28.13 -86.28
C GLN A 79 21.65 27.97 -85.14
N GLY A 80 21.25 27.43 -83.99
CA GLY A 80 22.17 27.17 -82.87
C GLY A 80 22.92 25.85 -83.00
N ALA A 81 22.35 24.87 -83.71
CA ALA A 81 22.95 23.56 -83.88
C ALA A 81 24.14 23.53 -84.87
N ASN A 82 24.16 24.39 -85.88
CA ASN A 82 25.23 24.42 -86.88
C ASN A 82 26.40 25.35 -86.52
N ASP A 83 26.17 26.36 -85.69
CA ASP A 83 27.16 27.41 -85.42
C ASP A 83 27.87 27.28 -84.06
N ASP A 84 27.37 26.44 -83.13
CA ASP A 84 27.88 26.37 -81.76
C ASP A 84 28.05 24.93 -81.22
N ILE A 85 29.30 24.47 -81.21
CA ILE A 85 29.70 23.15 -80.68
C ILE A 85 29.45 23.05 -79.17
N GLU A 86 29.58 24.15 -78.44
CA GLU A 86 29.43 24.22 -77.00
C GLU A 86 27.96 24.06 -76.59
N LEU A 87 27.04 24.72 -77.32
CA LEU A 87 25.59 24.56 -77.13
C LEU A 87 25.13 23.13 -77.41
N ASN A 88 25.59 22.51 -78.49
CA ASN A 88 25.28 21.10 -78.79
C ASN A 88 25.78 20.16 -77.68
N THR A 89 27.01 20.37 -77.22
CA THR A 89 27.62 19.55 -76.17
C THR A 89 26.85 19.66 -74.86
N ARG A 90 26.46 20.88 -74.47
CA ARG A 90 25.61 21.13 -73.28
C ARG A 90 24.23 20.48 -73.42
N PHE A 91 23.60 20.60 -74.58
CA PHE A 91 22.28 20.00 -74.85
C PHE A 91 22.29 18.48 -74.72
N LEU A 92 23.28 17.81 -75.34
CA LEU A 92 23.43 16.35 -75.22
C LEU A 92 23.80 15.93 -73.80
N ARG A 93 24.60 16.73 -73.09
CA ARG A 93 24.96 16.49 -71.69
C ARG A 93 23.74 16.55 -70.77
N GLU A 94 22.87 17.54 -70.94
CA GLU A 94 21.58 17.66 -70.22
C GLU A 94 20.72 16.40 -70.40
N ALA A 95 20.51 15.99 -71.66
CA ALA A 95 19.69 14.82 -71.97
C ALA A 95 20.26 13.53 -71.35
N ARG A 96 21.58 13.35 -71.40
CA ARG A 96 22.26 12.18 -70.83
C ARG A 96 22.24 12.17 -69.30
N ILE A 97 22.43 13.32 -68.65
CA ILE A 97 22.33 13.43 -67.20
C ILE A 97 20.90 13.09 -66.77
N THR A 98 19.91 13.76 -67.37
CA THR A 98 18.49 13.54 -67.03
C THR A 98 18.07 12.09 -67.28
N GLY A 99 18.45 11.51 -68.41
CA GLY A 99 18.11 10.13 -68.77
C GLY A 99 18.73 9.04 -67.88
N ARG A 100 19.76 9.37 -67.09
CA ARG A 100 20.35 8.45 -66.10
C ARG A 100 19.69 8.52 -64.72
N LEU A 101 18.84 9.51 -64.50
CA LEU A 101 18.20 9.75 -63.22
C LEU A 101 16.80 9.13 -63.20
N GLU A 102 16.72 7.88 -62.77
CA GLU A 102 15.47 7.13 -62.64
C GLU A 102 14.84 7.36 -61.26
N HIS A 103 14.03 8.41 -61.13
CA HIS A 103 13.32 8.75 -59.90
C HIS A 103 11.93 9.32 -60.22
N PRO A 104 10.86 9.01 -59.46
CA PRO A 104 9.51 9.51 -59.73
C PRO A 104 9.39 11.04 -59.74
N GLY A 105 10.26 11.73 -59.00
CA GLY A 105 10.33 13.20 -58.97
C GLY A 105 11.24 13.83 -60.03
N ILE A 106 11.77 13.05 -60.98
CA ILE A 106 12.63 13.54 -62.07
C ILE A 106 12.00 13.13 -63.40
N VAL A 107 11.99 14.04 -64.38
CA VAL A 107 11.39 13.74 -65.69
C VAL A 107 12.22 12.67 -66.43
N PRO A 108 11.62 11.54 -66.83
CA PRO A 108 12.36 10.53 -67.58
C PRO A 108 12.54 10.96 -69.05
N VAL A 109 13.75 10.72 -69.57
CA VAL A 109 14.08 10.82 -71.00
C VAL A 109 13.83 9.46 -71.64
N TYR A 110 13.04 9.44 -72.71
CA TYR A 110 12.64 8.23 -73.44
C TYR A 110 13.53 7.96 -74.65
N ASP A 111 13.97 9.00 -75.35
CA ASP A 111 14.76 8.87 -76.57
C ASP A 111 15.71 10.06 -76.76
N LEU A 112 16.81 9.85 -77.48
CA LEU A 112 17.79 10.86 -77.88
C LEU A 112 18.17 10.62 -79.34
N GLY A 113 17.97 11.62 -80.19
CA GLY A 113 18.19 11.51 -81.62
C GLY A 113 18.77 12.76 -82.26
N THR A 114 18.85 12.71 -83.58
CA THR A 114 19.37 13.79 -84.41
C THR A 114 18.43 13.99 -85.59
N LYS A 115 18.04 15.23 -85.85
CA LYS A 115 17.23 15.58 -87.02
C LYS A 115 18.02 15.37 -88.31
N GLN A 116 17.32 15.33 -89.45
CA GLN A 116 17.98 15.33 -90.76
C GLN A 116 18.86 16.56 -90.99
N SER A 117 18.54 17.68 -90.32
CA SER A 117 19.37 18.91 -90.33
C SER A 117 20.69 18.77 -89.57
N GLY A 118 20.89 17.71 -88.79
CA GLY A 118 22.04 17.52 -87.90
C GLY A 118 21.81 18.02 -86.47
N ALA A 119 20.73 18.74 -86.19
CA ALA A 119 20.45 19.25 -84.85
C ALA A 119 19.97 18.14 -83.89
N PRO A 120 20.49 18.09 -82.64
CA PRO A 120 20.08 17.10 -81.65
C PRO A 120 18.68 17.41 -81.10
N TYR A 121 17.96 16.34 -80.76
CA TYR A 121 16.71 16.42 -80.01
C TYR A 121 16.65 15.28 -78.99
N TYR A 122 15.88 15.46 -77.93
CA TYR A 122 15.53 14.36 -77.03
C TYR A 122 14.05 14.38 -76.69
N VAL A 123 13.52 13.19 -76.43
CA VAL A 123 12.10 12.97 -76.13
C VAL A 123 11.99 12.60 -74.66
N MET A 124 11.09 13.24 -73.95
CA MET A 124 10.87 13.02 -72.53
C MET A 124 9.37 12.92 -72.21
N ARG A 125 9.06 12.50 -70.99
CA ARG A 125 7.67 12.53 -70.50
C ARG A 125 7.09 13.93 -70.62
N LEU A 126 5.91 14.03 -71.23
CA LEU A 126 5.10 15.24 -71.13
C LEU A 126 4.60 15.39 -69.69
N VAL A 127 5.11 16.38 -68.97
CA VAL A 127 4.67 16.70 -67.61
C VAL A 127 3.52 17.71 -67.70
N ARG A 128 2.37 17.35 -67.14
CA ARG A 128 1.17 18.21 -67.09
C ARG A 128 1.07 18.84 -65.71
N GLY A 129 0.70 20.11 -65.64
CA GLY A 129 0.52 20.82 -64.37
C GLY A 129 1.01 22.26 -64.41
N ASP A 130 0.93 22.92 -63.26
CA ASP A 130 1.46 24.27 -63.07
C ASP A 130 2.86 24.20 -62.44
N THR A 131 3.72 25.15 -62.79
CA THR A 131 5.00 25.30 -62.08
C THR A 131 4.77 25.75 -60.64
N LEU A 132 5.69 25.39 -59.74
CA LEU A 132 5.68 25.88 -58.36
C LEU A 132 5.71 27.42 -58.33
N ALA A 133 6.39 28.07 -59.29
CA ALA A 133 6.37 29.52 -59.45
C ALA A 133 4.95 30.08 -59.66
N LYS A 134 4.17 29.45 -60.55
CA LYS A 134 2.77 29.86 -60.82
C LYS A 134 1.88 29.58 -59.61
N ALA A 135 2.05 28.44 -58.95
CA ALA A 135 1.32 28.11 -57.72
C ALA A 135 1.60 29.11 -56.58
N LEU A 136 2.87 29.48 -56.37
CA LEU A 136 3.27 30.49 -55.39
C LEU A 136 2.70 31.87 -55.71
N LYS A 137 2.73 32.28 -56.99
CA LYS A 137 2.12 33.54 -57.45
C LYS A 137 0.62 33.57 -57.19
N ALA A 138 -0.10 32.49 -57.50
CA ALA A 138 -1.55 32.37 -57.22
C ALA A 138 -1.87 32.50 -55.73
N CYS A 139 -1.03 31.91 -54.85
CA CYS A 139 -1.19 32.04 -53.41
C CYS A 139 -1.07 33.49 -52.90
N ASN A 140 -0.33 34.34 -53.62
CA ASN A 140 -0.10 35.74 -53.28
C ASN A 140 -1.16 36.70 -53.86
N THR A 141 -1.79 36.38 -54.99
CA THR A 141 -2.70 37.29 -55.72
C THR A 141 -4.18 37.14 -55.35
N GLU A 142 -4.62 36.00 -54.83
CA GLU A 142 -6.03 35.77 -54.51
C GLU A 142 -6.45 36.45 -53.19
N LEU A 143 -7.23 37.55 -53.32
CA LEU A 143 -8.18 38.31 -52.46
C LEU A 143 -8.20 38.21 -50.91
N LEU A 144 -7.54 37.26 -50.26
CA LEU A 144 -7.49 37.12 -48.80
C LEU A 144 -6.03 36.97 -48.35
N ALA A 145 -5.37 38.10 -48.07
CA ALA A 145 -4.01 38.14 -47.54
C ALA A 145 -3.85 37.30 -46.26
N GLU A 146 -4.93 37.19 -45.46
CA GLU A 146 -4.98 36.44 -44.20
C GLU A 146 -4.65 34.95 -44.34
N HIS A 147 -4.92 34.33 -45.50
CA HIS A 147 -4.65 32.91 -45.74
C HIS A 147 -3.44 32.65 -46.64
N ALA A 148 -2.74 33.70 -47.08
CA ALA A 148 -1.66 33.56 -48.06
C ALA A 148 -0.53 32.65 -47.54
N LEU A 149 -0.13 32.79 -46.27
CA LEU A 149 0.88 31.93 -45.64
C LEU A 149 0.41 30.47 -45.56
N SER A 150 -0.82 30.21 -45.07
CA SER A 150 -1.35 28.84 -44.98
C SER A 150 -1.41 28.16 -46.34
N ARG A 151 -1.83 28.87 -47.40
CA ARG A 151 -1.83 28.34 -48.77
C ARG A 151 -0.43 28.00 -49.26
N ARG A 152 0.56 28.87 -49.02
CA ARG A 152 1.96 28.57 -49.40
C ARG A 152 2.52 27.40 -48.59
N LEU A 153 2.22 27.32 -47.30
CA LEU A 153 2.63 26.19 -46.46
C LEU A 153 1.98 24.86 -46.85
N SER A 154 0.80 24.89 -47.52
CA SER A 154 0.23 23.66 -48.11
C SER A 154 1.09 23.06 -49.23
N LEU A 155 2.07 23.82 -49.76
CA LEU A 155 3.06 23.35 -50.72
C LEU A 155 4.32 22.76 -50.07
N LEU A 156 4.38 22.68 -48.74
CA LEU A 156 5.56 22.17 -48.01
C LEU A 156 5.89 20.73 -48.39
N ASP A 157 4.89 19.86 -48.53
CA ASP A 157 5.11 18.48 -48.99
C ASP A 157 5.74 18.44 -50.40
N ARG A 158 5.41 19.41 -51.27
CA ARG A 158 6.04 19.53 -52.59
C ARG A 158 7.53 19.84 -52.47
N LEU A 159 7.90 20.72 -51.54
CA LEU A 159 9.32 20.98 -51.30
C LEU A 159 10.04 19.75 -50.74
N ILE A 160 9.38 18.96 -49.88
CA ILE A 160 9.93 17.69 -49.39
C ILE A 160 10.19 16.73 -50.56
N ASP A 161 9.24 16.55 -51.48
CA ASP A 161 9.40 15.71 -52.68
C ASP A 161 10.60 16.17 -53.54
N VAL A 162 10.77 17.49 -53.71
CA VAL A 162 11.91 18.07 -54.44
C VAL A 162 13.22 17.77 -53.72
N CYS A 163 13.27 17.89 -52.39
CA CYS A 163 14.46 17.54 -51.62
C CYS A 163 14.84 16.06 -51.81
N GLU A 164 13.86 15.16 -51.90
CA GLU A 164 14.09 13.73 -52.17
C GLU A 164 14.62 13.48 -53.58
N ALA A 165 14.04 14.13 -54.59
CA ALA A 165 14.52 14.03 -55.97
C ALA A 165 15.96 14.55 -56.11
N VAL A 166 16.27 15.69 -55.49
CA VAL A 166 17.62 16.26 -55.46
C VAL A 166 18.58 15.37 -54.68
N ALA A 167 18.17 14.82 -53.54
CA ALA A 167 18.96 13.87 -52.78
C ALA A 167 19.30 12.61 -53.58
N TYR A 168 18.34 12.09 -54.35
CA TYR A 168 18.57 10.99 -55.27
C TYR A 168 19.62 11.37 -56.33
N ALA A 169 19.51 12.54 -56.96
CA ALA A 169 20.50 13.00 -57.92
C ALA A 169 21.91 13.17 -57.30
N HIS A 170 21.98 13.72 -56.09
CA HIS A 170 23.24 13.80 -55.32
C HIS A 170 23.86 12.43 -55.07
N SER A 171 23.03 11.40 -54.79
CA SER A 171 23.52 10.01 -54.63
C SER A 171 24.09 9.41 -55.92
N LYS A 172 23.77 10.01 -57.08
CA LYS A 172 24.33 9.69 -58.40
C LYS A 172 25.47 10.62 -58.81
N GLY A 173 25.95 11.46 -57.89
CA GLY A 173 27.02 12.43 -58.14
C GLY A 173 26.61 13.59 -59.05
N VAL A 174 25.30 13.87 -59.18
CA VAL A 174 24.76 14.95 -60.02
C VAL A 174 24.27 16.10 -59.15
N ILE A 175 24.81 17.31 -59.35
CA ILE A 175 24.40 18.56 -58.68
C ILE A 175 23.60 19.39 -59.68
N HIS A 176 22.41 19.90 -59.31
CA HIS A 176 21.48 20.55 -60.23
C HIS A 176 21.88 21.98 -60.62
N ARG A 177 22.29 22.82 -59.67
CA ARG A 177 22.83 24.20 -59.84
C ARG A 177 21.88 25.31 -60.35
N ASP A 178 20.69 24.98 -60.82
CA ASP A 178 19.66 25.95 -61.26
C ASP A 178 18.28 25.59 -60.71
N LEU A 179 18.23 25.17 -59.45
CA LEU A 179 16.97 24.85 -58.82
C LEU A 179 16.19 26.13 -58.50
N LYS A 180 14.98 26.23 -59.04
CA LYS A 180 14.06 27.36 -58.83
C LYS A 180 12.61 26.91 -58.96
N PRO A 181 11.62 27.66 -58.42
CA PRO A 181 10.22 27.30 -58.54
C PRO A 181 9.71 27.14 -59.99
N GLY A 182 10.38 27.75 -60.97
CA GLY A 182 10.05 27.58 -62.39
C GLY A 182 10.41 26.21 -62.96
N ASN A 183 11.40 25.54 -62.36
CA ASN A 183 11.90 24.22 -62.78
C ASN A 183 11.25 23.08 -62.01
N ILE A 184 10.17 23.35 -61.27
CA ILE A 184 9.42 22.36 -60.50
C ILE A 184 7.98 22.40 -60.98
N VAL A 185 7.46 21.28 -61.47
CA VAL A 185 6.07 21.14 -61.94
C VAL A 185 5.25 20.32 -60.96
N LEU A 186 4.06 20.82 -60.66
CA LEU A 186 3.09 20.20 -59.77
C LEU A 186 2.00 19.54 -60.61
N GLY A 187 2.01 18.20 -60.65
CA GLY A 187 1.08 17.40 -61.42
C GLY A 187 -0.33 17.32 -60.79
N PRO A 188 -1.36 17.06 -61.60
CA PRO A 188 -2.76 17.06 -61.14
C PRO A 188 -3.07 15.92 -60.15
N PHE A 189 -2.29 14.85 -60.15
CA PHE A 189 -2.44 13.70 -59.25
C PHE A 189 -1.47 13.75 -58.06
N GLY A 190 -0.94 14.93 -57.76
CA GLY A 190 -0.01 15.13 -56.66
C GLY A 190 1.41 14.67 -56.96
N GLU A 191 1.81 14.65 -58.22
CA GLU A 191 3.20 14.45 -58.63
C GLU A 191 3.99 15.76 -58.44
N THR A 192 5.27 15.66 -58.09
CA THR A 192 6.20 16.80 -58.01
C THR A 192 7.43 16.47 -58.84
N ILE A 193 7.59 17.14 -59.98
CA ILE A 193 8.63 16.78 -60.96
C ILE A 193 9.63 17.93 -61.09
N VAL A 194 10.91 17.61 -60.91
CA VAL A 194 12.06 18.50 -61.14
C VAL A 194 12.48 18.39 -62.61
N LEU A 195 12.60 19.56 -63.26
CA LEU A 195 12.96 19.73 -64.66
C LEU A 195 14.31 20.45 -64.79
N ASP A 196 14.85 20.42 -66.01
CA ASP A 196 15.94 21.29 -66.48
C ASP A 196 17.29 21.12 -65.75
N TRP A 197 17.97 20.01 -66.03
CA TRP A 197 19.31 19.69 -65.53
C TRP A 197 20.42 20.31 -66.39
N GLY A 198 20.13 21.36 -67.17
CA GLY A 198 21.03 21.93 -68.18
C GLY A 198 22.33 22.50 -67.63
N LEU A 199 22.32 22.95 -66.37
CA LEU A 199 23.51 23.48 -65.67
C LEU A 199 24.13 22.47 -64.69
N ALA A 200 23.71 21.21 -64.73
CA ALA A 200 24.16 20.22 -63.77
C ALA A 200 25.66 19.92 -63.86
N LYS A 201 26.30 19.67 -62.71
CA LYS A 201 27.68 19.16 -62.64
C LYS A 201 27.67 17.72 -62.17
N VAL A 202 28.50 16.91 -62.80
CA VAL A 202 28.76 15.53 -62.38
C VAL A 202 30.14 15.50 -61.72
N GLU A 203 30.24 14.96 -60.50
CA GLU A 203 31.49 14.93 -59.74
C GLU A 203 32.59 14.09 -60.43
N ASN A 204 32.21 13.06 -61.20
CA ASN A 204 33.10 12.24 -62.02
C ASN A 204 32.66 12.26 -63.50
N GLU A 205 33.23 13.16 -64.30
CA GLU A 205 32.87 13.28 -65.72
C GLU A 205 33.29 12.07 -66.58
N ALA A 206 34.23 11.25 -66.10
CA ALA A 206 34.65 10.02 -66.77
C ALA A 206 33.48 9.05 -67.02
N ASP A 207 32.43 9.11 -66.19
CA ASP A 207 31.25 8.26 -66.31
C ASP A 207 30.26 8.75 -67.38
N LEU A 208 30.35 10.00 -67.85
CA LEU A 208 29.45 10.60 -68.85
C LEU A 208 29.83 10.30 -70.31
N ALA A 209 31.04 9.79 -70.55
CA ALA A 209 31.50 9.50 -71.91
C ALA A 209 30.79 8.26 -72.49
N PRO A 210 30.32 8.30 -73.76
CA PRO A 210 29.87 7.10 -74.45
C PRO A 210 31.03 6.12 -74.62
N THR A 211 30.76 4.82 -74.50
CA THR A 211 31.72 3.72 -74.66
C THR A 211 32.35 3.60 -76.06
N THR A 212 32.06 4.50 -77.00
CA THR A 212 32.44 4.38 -78.41
C THR A 212 32.91 5.66 -79.11
N VAL A 213 33.21 6.76 -78.41
CA VAL A 213 33.82 7.94 -79.06
C VAL A 213 35.09 8.36 -78.34
N ALA A 214 36.22 8.31 -79.05
CA ALA A 214 37.52 8.70 -78.56
C ALA A 214 37.53 10.17 -78.09
N LYS A 215 38.11 10.41 -76.91
CA LYS A 215 38.37 11.73 -76.33
C LYS A 215 39.08 12.66 -77.33
N PRO A 216 38.65 13.91 -77.50
CA PRO A 216 39.58 15.03 -77.55
C PRO A 216 40.09 15.28 -76.13
N SER A 217 41.40 15.24 -75.97
CA SER A 217 42.12 15.43 -74.72
C SER A 217 42.23 16.91 -74.34
N GLN A 218 41.55 17.34 -73.28
CA GLN A 218 41.94 18.36 -72.31
C GLN A 218 41.08 18.18 -71.04
N PRO A 219 41.63 18.21 -69.82
CA PRO A 219 40.86 18.55 -68.62
C PRO A 219 40.79 20.08 -68.52
N SER A 220 39.64 20.69 -68.77
CA SER A 220 39.45 22.11 -68.45
C SER A 220 39.10 22.26 -66.97
N ASP A 221 40.10 22.66 -66.20
CA ASP A 221 39.97 23.20 -64.85
C ASP A 221 38.96 24.37 -64.84
N ASP A 222 37.99 24.32 -63.91
CA ASP A 222 37.31 25.38 -63.13
C ASP A 222 37.08 26.82 -63.69
N ALA A 223 37.22 27.08 -65.00
CA ALA A 223 37.18 28.42 -65.61
C ALA A 223 36.07 28.63 -66.66
N GLU A 224 35.10 27.72 -66.77
CA GLU A 224 34.05 27.76 -67.82
C GLU A 224 32.77 28.55 -67.45
N LEU A 225 32.72 29.22 -66.30
CA LEU A 225 31.57 30.03 -65.88
C LEU A 225 31.60 31.49 -66.40
N THR A 226 32.66 31.92 -67.10
CA THR A 226 32.94 33.36 -67.29
C THR A 226 32.96 33.88 -68.72
N ARG A 227 32.45 33.15 -69.73
CA ARG A 227 32.28 33.71 -71.09
C ARG A 227 31.04 33.16 -71.80
N ILE A 228 29.91 33.84 -71.61
CA ILE A 228 28.96 34.32 -72.64
C ILE A 228 27.96 35.22 -71.89
N GLY A 229 27.91 36.49 -72.29
CA GLY A 229 27.22 37.57 -71.60
C GLY A 229 25.70 37.61 -71.79
N ASP A 230 25.01 36.54 -71.41
CA ASP A 230 23.59 36.59 -71.08
C ASP A 230 23.41 35.84 -69.76
N ILE A 231 22.89 36.53 -68.75
CA ILE A 231 22.60 36.01 -67.41
C ILE A 231 21.57 34.88 -67.54
N LEU A 232 22.06 33.67 -67.80
CA LEU A 232 21.26 32.47 -67.98
C LEU A 232 21.01 31.85 -66.60
N GLY A 233 20.06 32.45 -65.89
CA GLY A 233 19.63 32.05 -64.55
C GLY A 233 18.80 33.15 -63.92
N THR A 234 17.95 32.82 -62.93
CA THR A 234 17.37 33.84 -62.06
C THR A 234 18.29 33.96 -60.84
N PRO A 235 19.12 35.01 -60.72
CA PRO A 235 20.17 35.10 -59.67
C PRO A 235 19.62 34.95 -58.25
N ALA A 236 18.32 35.20 -58.06
CA ALA A 236 17.62 35.11 -56.79
C ALA A 236 17.68 33.74 -56.08
N TYR A 237 18.05 32.66 -56.77
CA TYR A 237 18.18 31.30 -56.19
C TYR A 237 19.62 30.77 -56.22
N MET A 238 20.56 31.55 -56.77
CA MET A 238 21.97 31.17 -56.91
C MET A 238 22.66 31.13 -55.55
N ALA A 239 23.47 30.09 -55.29
CA ALA A 239 24.26 30.00 -54.08
C ALA A 239 25.48 30.96 -54.12
N PRO A 240 25.97 31.48 -52.98
CA PRO A 240 27.12 32.38 -52.92
C PRO A 240 28.37 31.86 -53.64
N GLU A 241 28.69 30.58 -53.49
CA GLU A 241 29.82 29.91 -54.14
C GLU A 241 29.67 29.75 -55.67
N GLN A 242 28.46 29.94 -56.21
CA GLN A 242 28.24 30.01 -57.66
C GLN A 242 28.45 31.42 -58.21
N ALA A 243 28.23 32.45 -57.38
CA ALA A 243 28.41 33.86 -57.76
C ALA A 243 29.86 34.33 -57.55
N ASN A 244 30.51 33.87 -56.48
CA ASN A 244 31.88 34.22 -56.13
C ASN A 244 32.66 32.96 -55.66
N PRO A 245 33.73 32.55 -56.37
CA PRO A 245 34.60 31.43 -56.00
C PRO A 245 35.25 31.55 -54.61
N ASP A 246 35.37 32.75 -54.04
CA ASP A 246 35.91 32.96 -52.68
C ASP A 246 35.09 32.26 -51.58
N PHE A 247 33.81 31.97 -51.84
CA PHE A 247 32.95 31.19 -50.94
C PHE A 247 33.17 29.67 -51.06
N GLY A 248 34.13 29.25 -51.87
CA GLY A 248 34.55 27.87 -52.07
C GLY A 248 34.02 27.25 -53.36
N SER A 249 34.33 25.97 -53.57
CA SER A 249 33.83 25.23 -54.74
C SER A 249 32.35 24.85 -54.58
N VAL A 250 31.62 24.89 -55.70
CA VAL A 250 30.23 24.41 -55.82
C VAL A 250 30.17 22.91 -55.55
N ASP A 251 29.30 22.50 -54.62
CA ASP A 251 29.02 21.10 -54.25
C ASP A 251 27.50 20.89 -54.03
N THR A 252 27.11 19.73 -53.52
CA THR A 252 25.69 19.38 -53.25
C THR A 252 24.98 20.39 -52.32
N ARG A 253 25.71 21.15 -51.50
CA ARG A 253 25.16 22.16 -50.59
C ARG A 253 24.76 23.45 -51.30
N SER A 254 25.17 23.64 -52.55
CA SER A 254 24.66 24.71 -53.41
C SER A 254 23.17 24.47 -53.75
N ASP A 255 22.76 23.23 -54.01
CA ASP A 255 21.35 22.90 -54.19
C ASP A 255 20.56 23.01 -52.88
N VAL A 256 21.17 22.70 -51.72
CA VAL A 256 20.56 22.92 -50.40
C VAL A 256 20.25 24.40 -50.18
N PHE A 257 21.13 25.31 -50.62
CA PHE A 257 20.87 26.74 -50.57
C PHE A 257 19.68 27.14 -51.46
N ALA A 258 19.63 26.64 -52.70
CA ALA A 258 18.52 26.90 -53.61
C ALA A 258 17.17 26.37 -53.07
N LEU A 259 17.16 25.18 -52.45
CA LEU A 259 16.01 24.64 -51.71
C LEU A 259 15.62 25.56 -50.53
N GLY A 260 16.60 26.11 -49.82
CA GLY A 260 16.40 27.15 -48.79
C GLY A 260 15.75 28.41 -49.35
N CYS A 261 16.16 28.89 -50.53
CA CYS A 261 15.53 30.03 -51.21
C CYS A 261 14.06 29.73 -51.57
N ILE A 262 13.75 28.50 -51.97
CA ILE A 262 12.37 28.07 -52.23
C ILE A 262 11.57 28.07 -50.92
N LEU A 263 12.11 27.50 -49.83
CA LEU A 263 11.46 27.53 -48.51
C LEU A 263 11.21 28.97 -48.02
N TYR A 264 12.19 29.86 -48.23
CA TYR A 264 12.05 31.28 -47.93
C TYR A 264 10.86 31.89 -48.67
N TYR A 265 10.66 31.55 -49.94
CA TYR A 265 9.48 31.97 -50.71
C TYR A 265 8.21 31.40 -50.07
N LEU A 266 8.15 30.11 -49.74
CA LEU A 266 6.96 29.54 -49.08
C LEU A 266 6.58 30.32 -47.82
N LEU A 267 7.55 30.74 -47.02
CA LEU A 267 7.35 31.53 -45.80
C LEU A 267 6.93 32.98 -46.10
N THR A 268 7.75 33.71 -46.85
CA THR A 268 7.62 35.17 -46.99
C THR A 268 6.76 35.61 -48.18
N GLY A 269 6.50 34.71 -49.13
CA GLY A 269 5.80 35.01 -50.38
C GLY A 269 6.69 35.62 -51.46
N HIS A 270 8.02 35.61 -51.30
CA HIS A 270 8.96 36.15 -52.28
C HIS A 270 10.37 35.53 -52.12
N PRO A 271 11.28 35.63 -53.11
CA PRO A 271 12.66 35.18 -52.92
C PRO A 271 13.41 36.04 -51.87
N PRO A 272 14.51 35.51 -51.28
CA PRO A 272 15.25 36.20 -50.23
C PRO A 272 15.94 37.49 -50.71
N LEU A 273 16.57 37.44 -51.89
CA LEU A 273 17.20 38.60 -52.52
C LEU A 273 16.32 39.12 -53.65
N ARG A 274 16.29 40.45 -53.80
CA ARG A 274 15.48 41.18 -54.78
C ARG A 274 16.31 42.33 -55.36
N GLY A 275 16.02 42.70 -56.59
CA GLY A 275 16.73 43.76 -57.31
C GLY A 275 16.99 43.36 -58.76
N SER A 276 17.85 44.13 -59.43
CA SER A 276 18.44 43.72 -60.69
C SER A 276 19.36 42.50 -60.48
N ALA A 277 19.78 41.86 -61.57
CA ALA A 277 20.71 40.74 -61.49
C ALA A 277 22.03 41.14 -60.80
N ASP A 278 22.55 42.31 -61.15
CA ASP A 278 23.80 42.85 -60.58
C ASP A 278 23.65 43.13 -59.07
N ASP A 279 22.52 43.71 -58.65
CA ASP A 279 22.24 43.95 -57.23
C ASP A 279 22.25 42.64 -56.41
N ILE A 280 21.70 41.57 -56.99
CA ILE A 280 21.64 40.26 -56.33
C ILE A 280 23.03 39.62 -56.27
N LEU A 281 23.81 39.70 -57.35
CA LEU A 281 25.18 39.17 -57.38
C LEU A 281 26.10 39.90 -56.40
N GLU A 282 25.97 41.23 -56.27
CA GLU A 282 26.67 42.03 -55.26
C GLU A 282 26.27 41.60 -53.84
N GLN A 283 24.96 41.47 -53.59
CA GLN A 283 24.44 41.00 -52.30
C GLN A 283 24.93 39.60 -51.94
N LEU A 284 24.94 38.65 -52.89
CA LEU A 284 25.45 37.29 -52.69
C LEU A 284 26.95 37.30 -52.36
N SER A 285 27.73 38.09 -53.09
CA SER A 285 29.19 38.18 -52.96
C SER A 285 29.65 38.92 -51.69
N SER A 286 28.77 39.71 -51.07
CA SER A 286 29.08 40.43 -49.82
C SER A 286 29.22 39.48 -48.60
N LEU A 287 29.85 39.94 -47.52
CA LEU A 287 29.89 39.21 -46.24
C LEU A 287 28.60 39.38 -45.39
N ALA A 288 27.66 40.22 -45.83
CA ALA A 288 26.40 40.39 -45.11
C ALA A 288 25.62 39.07 -45.06
N PRO A 289 25.02 38.68 -43.93
CA PRO A 289 24.23 37.46 -43.84
C PRO A 289 23.01 37.53 -44.77
N MET A 290 22.49 36.37 -45.17
CA MET A 290 21.22 36.31 -45.90
C MET A 290 20.08 36.86 -45.04
N PRO A 291 19.07 37.52 -45.64
CA PRO A 291 17.87 37.94 -44.91
C PRO A 291 17.22 36.75 -44.20
N SER A 292 16.86 36.91 -42.93
CA SER A 292 16.11 35.89 -42.19
C SER A 292 14.68 35.81 -42.72
N ALA A 293 14.12 34.60 -42.78
CA ALA A 293 12.72 34.41 -43.14
C ALA A 293 11.75 34.96 -42.06
N ARG A 294 12.25 35.40 -40.90
CA ARG A 294 11.43 35.94 -39.80
C ARG A 294 10.82 37.30 -40.16
N ASP A 295 9.49 37.37 -40.12
CA ASP A 295 8.69 38.59 -40.21
C ASP A 295 7.80 38.68 -38.96
N PRO A 296 8.01 39.67 -38.08
CA PRO A 296 7.19 39.88 -36.89
C PRO A 296 5.69 40.07 -37.18
N LYS A 297 5.31 40.43 -38.42
CA LYS A 297 3.92 40.68 -38.81
C LYS A 297 3.18 39.42 -39.25
N LEU A 298 3.89 38.34 -39.52
CA LEU A 298 3.31 37.07 -39.98
C LEU A 298 3.51 35.99 -38.92
N PRO A 299 2.50 35.14 -38.64
CA PRO A 299 2.59 34.06 -37.65
C PRO A 299 3.37 32.86 -38.22
N MET A 300 4.63 33.07 -38.60
CA MET A 300 5.46 32.02 -39.19
C MET A 300 5.96 31.04 -38.11
N PRO A 301 5.91 29.72 -38.38
CA PRO A 301 6.45 28.73 -37.45
C PRO A 301 7.95 28.94 -37.24
N PRO A 302 8.41 29.15 -35.98
CA PRO A 302 9.82 29.47 -35.71
C PRO A 302 10.77 28.33 -36.10
N GLU A 303 10.30 27.09 -36.07
CA GLU A 303 11.05 25.93 -36.56
C GLU A 303 11.34 26.00 -38.06
N LEU A 304 10.36 26.36 -38.89
CA LEU A 304 10.55 26.49 -40.33
C LEU A 304 11.47 27.67 -40.66
N VAL A 305 11.37 28.76 -39.90
CA VAL A 305 12.32 29.89 -40.02
C VAL A 305 13.74 29.43 -39.72
N ALA A 306 13.94 28.66 -38.64
CA ALA A 306 15.27 28.15 -38.29
C ALA A 306 15.83 27.18 -39.34
N ILE A 307 15.00 26.29 -39.90
CA ILE A 307 15.39 25.42 -41.02
C ILE A 307 15.77 26.26 -42.24
N CYS A 308 14.96 27.26 -42.59
CA CYS A 308 15.22 28.16 -43.71
C CYS A 308 16.52 28.94 -43.56
N ASP A 309 16.72 29.60 -42.42
CA ASP A 309 17.89 30.43 -42.15
C ASP A 309 19.17 29.58 -42.14
N LYS A 310 19.11 28.34 -41.63
CA LYS A 310 20.22 27.39 -41.69
C LYS A 310 20.55 26.97 -43.13
N ALA A 311 19.54 26.67 -43.96
CA ALA A 311 19.75 26.33 -45.37
C ALA A 311 20.35 27.50 -46.17
N LEU A 312 20.05 28.75 -45.78
CA LEU A 312 20.53 29.99 -46.41
C LEU A 312 21.85 30.54 -45.84
N ALA A 313 22.52 29.83 -44.94
CA ALA A 313 23.80 30.30 -44.41
C ALA A 313 24.81 30.50 -45.55
N LYS A 314 25.49 31.65 -45.65
CA LYS A 314 26.45 31.89 -46.73
C LYS A 314 27.63 30.92 -46.68
N ASP A 315 28.14 30.67 -45.49
CA ASP A 315 29.11 29.59 -45.25
C ASP A 315 28.43 28.22 -45.41
N LYS A 316 28.86 27.47 -46.44
CA LYS A 316 28.35 26.13 -46.73
C LYS A 316 28.60 25.10 -45.63
N SER A 317 29.52 25.34 -44.70
CA SER A 317 29.75 24.46 -43.54
C SER A 317 28.66 24.57 -42.47
N LEU A 318 27.94 25.69 -42.45
CA LEU A 318 26.83 25.95 -41.52
C LEU A 318 25.47 25.47 -42.06
N ARG A 319 25.39 25.17 -43.37
CA ARG A 319 24.20 24.61 -44.01
C ARG A 319 23.96 23.16 -43.62
N PHE A 320 22.80 22.61 -44.02
CA PHE A 320 22.60 21.17 -43.97
C PHE A 320 23.63 20.46 -44.87
N PRO A 321 24.16 19.30 -44.44
CA PRO A 321 25.23 18.64 -45.18
C PRO A 321 24.81 18.12 -46.54
N ASN A 322 23.51 17.84 -46.75
CA ASN A 322 22.92 17.36 -48.00
C ASN A 322 21.39 17.58 -48.00
N ALA A 323 20.75 17.31 -49.15
CA ALA A 323 19.30 17.45 -49.31
C ALA A 323 18.48 16.45 -48.49
N VAL A 324 19.03 15.27 -48.15
CA VAL A 324 18.36 14.27 -47.28
C VAL A 324 18.10 14.86 -45.89
N THR A 325 19.12 15.45 -45.27
CA THR A 325 19.00 16.06 -43.94
C THR A 325 18.00 17.21 -43.94
N LEU A 326 17.96 18.02 -45.00
CA LEU A 326 16.94 19.07 -45.15
C LEU A 326 15.53 18.47 -45.24
N ALA A 327 15.34 17.42 -46.05
CA ALA A 327 14.05 16.72 -46.16
C ALA A 327 13.59 16.14 -44.82
N GLU A 328 14.51 15.55 -44.04
CA GLU A 328 14.24 15.00 -42.72
C GLU A 328 13.77 16.04 -41.70
N GLU A 329 14.39 17.23 -41.71
CA GLU A 329 14.00 18.36 -40.85
C GLU A 329 12.63 18.91 -41.23
N LEU A 330 12.34 19.04 -42.53
CA LEU A 330 11.02 19.47 -43.02
C LEU A 330 9.93 18.44 -42.70
N ARG A 331 10.23 17.14 -42.84
CA ARG A 331 9.33 16.06 -42.38
C ARG A 331 9.14 16.10 -40.86
N ALA A 332 10.21 16.30 -40.11
CA ALA A 332 10.13 16.40 -38.66
C ALA A 332 9.19 17.54 -38.24
N PHE A 333 9.32 18.70 -38.87
CA PHE A 333 8.38 19.80 -38.67
C PHE A 333 6.94 19.41 -39.01
N ARG A 334 6.70 18.88 -40.22
CA ARG A 334 5.36 18.48 -40.69
C ARG A 334 4.69 17.46 -39.77
N ASP A 335 5.44 16.48 -39.30
CA ASP A 335 4.96 15.41 -38.41
C ASP A 335 4.83 15.88 -36.94
N GLY A 336 5.10 17.16 -36.63
CA GLY A 336 5.08 17.72 -35.27
C GLY A 336 6.20 17.20 -34.36
N ARG A 337 7.28 16.65 -34.93
CA ARG A 337 8.50 16.23 -34.23
C ARG A 337 9.41 17.44 -33.98
N LEU A 338 10.41 17.24 -33.11
CA LEU A 338 11.44 18.26 -32.87
C LEU A 338 12.38 18.33 -34.07
N VAL A 339 12.74 19.56 -34.46
CA VAL A 339 13.70 19.83 -35.55
C VAL A 339 15.05 20.20 -34.94
N SER A 340 16.17 19.73 -35.50
CA SER A 340 17.50 20.02 -34.94
C SER A 340 17.93 21.47 -35.19
N ALA A 341 17.38 22.13 -36.21
CA ALA A 341 17.72 23.51 -36.54
C ALA A 341 17.22 24.53 -35.50
N TYR A 342 16.24 24.17 -34.67
CA TYR A 342 15.61 25.08 -33.71
C TYR A 342 16.03 24.78 -32.26
N ALA A 343 16.52 25.81 -31.57
CA ALA A 343 16.90 25.72 -30.16
C ALA A 343 15.66 25.85 -29.26
N TYR A 344 15.07 24.72 -28.85
CA TYR A 344 13.93 24.69 -27.95
C TYR A 344 14.30 25.09 -26.51
N SER A 345 13.46 25.90 -25.88
CA SER A 345 13.55 26.14 -24.43
C SER A 345 13.05 24.93 -23.62
N ARG A 346 13.54 24.78 -22.38
CA ARG A 346 13.08 23.71 -21.46
C ARG A 346 11.56 23.78 -21.20
N GLY A 347 10.99 24.99 -21.17
CA GLY A 347 9.56 25.21 -20.96
C GLY A 347 8.71 24.74 -22.15
N GLU A 348 9.14 25.01 -23.38
CA GLU A 348 8.44 24.54 -24.59
C GLU A 348 8.45 23.02 -24.71
N LEU A 349 9.59 22.39 -24.41
CA LEU A 349 9.71 20.93 -24.38
C LEU A 349 8.75 20.32 -23.36
N LEU A 350 8.68 20.88 -22.14
CA LEU A 350 7.75 20.43 -21.11
C LEU A 350 6.29 20.60 -21.54
N ARG A 351 5.93 21.76 -22.12
CA ARG A 351 4.57 22.01 -22.61
C ARG A 351 4.18 21.02 -23.70
N ARG A 352 5.06 20.74 -24.66
CA ARG A 352 4.83 19.73 -25.71
C ARG A 352 4.75 18.32 -25.15
N PHE A 353 5.60 17.97 -24.19
CA PHE A 353 5.55 16.68 -23.50
C PHE A 353 4.22 16.47 -22.79
N ILE A 354 3.73 17.48 -22.05
CA ILE A 354 2.43 17.44 -21.40
C ILE A 354 1.33 17.33 -22.46
N ALA A 355 1.37 18.15 -23.51
CA ALA A 355 0.35 18.16 -24.55
C ALA A 355 0.23 16.81 -25.29
N ARG A 356 1.36 16.14 -25.53
CA ARG A 356 1.43 14.84 -26.18
C ARG A 356 1.06 13.68 -25.26
N ASN A 357 1.38 13.77 -23.97
CA ASN A 357 1.22 12.68 -22.99
C ASN A 357 0.10 12.92 -21.97
N LYS A 358 -0.91 13.76 -22.28
CA LYS A 358 -2.00 14.11 -21.34
C LYS A 358 -2.68 12.89 -20.73
N VAL A 359 -2.93 11.85 -21.53
CA VAL A 359 -3.59 10.62 -21.10
C VAL A 359 -2.72 9.82 -20.12
N VAL A 360 -1.44 9.66 -20.45
CA VAL A 360 -0.47 8.94 -19.59
C VAL A 360 -0.27 9.68 -18.27
N LEU A 361 -0.13 11.00 -18.32
CA LEU A 361 0.02 11.83 -17.12
C LEU A 361 -1.23 11.79 -16.24
N ALA A 362 -2.43 11.86 -16.82
CA ALA A 362 -3.68 11.75 -16.08
C ALA A 362 -3.83 10.35 -15.42
N ALA A 363 -3.48 9.29 -16.13
CA ALA A 363 -3.50 7.93 -15.59
C ALA A 363 -2.51 7.76 -14.43
N SER A 364 -1.27 8.24 -14.59
CA SER A 364 -0.24 8.20 -13.53
C SER A 364 -0.68 8.99 -12.29
N LEU A 365 -1.29 10.17 -12.48
CA LEU A 365 -1.81 10.97 -11.38
C LEU A 365 -2.97 10.27 -10.65
N ALA A 366 -3.87 9.62 -11.40
CA ALA A 366 -4.97 8.84 -10.82
C ALA A 366 -4.46 7.65 -10.00
N VAL A 367 -3.44 6.93 -10.49
CA VAL A 367 -2.79 5.83 -9.76
C VAL A 367 -2.12 6.35 -8.48
N LEU A 368 -1.40 7.47 -8.55
CA LEU A 368 -0.78 8.09 -7.38
C LEU A 368 -1.82 8.49 -6.32
N LEU A 369 -2.92 9.12 -6.75
CA LEU A 369 -4.04 9.48 -5.86
C LEU A 369 -4.67 8.24 -5.21
N ALA A 370 -4.86 7.16 -5.97
CA ALA A 370 -5.40 5.90 -5.44
C ALA A 370 -4.46 5.27 -4.41
N ILE A 371 -3.14 5.30 -4.64
CA ILE A 371 -2.13 4.81 -3.69
C ILE A 371 -2.15 5.66 -2.41
N LEU A 372 -2.17 6.99 -2.53
CA LEU A 372 -2.22 7.90 -1.38
C LEU A 372 -3.50 7.71 -0.57
N LEU A 373 -4.64 7.56 -1.25
CA LEU A 373 -5.92 7.28 -0.59
C LEU A 373 -5.89 5.92 0.12
N GLY A 374 -5.37 4.88 -0.53
CA GLY A 374 -5.22 3.55 0.06
C GLY A 374 -4.30 3.55 1.27
N ALA A 375 -3.17 4.24 1.21
CA ALA A 375 -2.25 4.41 2.33
C ALA A 375 -2.88 5.17 3.50
N GLY A 376 -3.65 6.23 3.22
CA GLY A 376 -4.39 6.99 4.23
C GLY A 376 -5.45 6.13 4.94
N LEU A 377 -6.21 5.34 4.19
CA LEU A 377 -7.20 4.40 4.76
C LEU A 377 -6.53 3.32 5.62
N ALA A 378 -5.45 2.70 5.12
CA ALA A 378 -4.71 1.69 5.86
C ALA A 378 -4.12 2.22 7.18
N PHE A 379 -3.59 3.45 7.17
CA PHE A 379 -3.10 4.11 8.37
C PHE A 379 -4.22 4.31 9.40
N ASN A 380 -5.39 4.80 8.97
CA ASN A 380 -6.52 5.05 9.86
C ASN A 380 -7.04 3.75 10.53
N PHE A 381 -7.26 2.69 9.74
CA PHE A 381 -7.65 1.38 10.27
C PHE A 381 -6.58 0.78 11.20
N GLY A 382 -5.29 1.00 10.91
CA GLY A 382 -4.19 0.57 11.77
C GLY A 382 -4.21 1.24 13.14
N VAL A 383 -4.50 2.54 13.20
CA VAL A 383 -4.62 3.30 14.46
C VAL A 383 -5.82 2.84 15.28
N GLU A 384 -6.98 2.63 14.65
CA GLU A 384 -8.18 2.11 15.33
C GLU A 384 -7.94 0.71 15.91
N ALA A 385 -7.34 -0.19 15.11
CA ALA A 385 -7.00 -1.53 15.57
C ALA A 385 -6.01 -1.52 16.74
N HIS A 386 -5.05 -0.59 16.75
CA HIS A 386 -4.10 -0.46 17.85
C HIS A 386 -4.80 0.00 19.14
N LYS A 387 -5.70 1.00 19.06
CA LYS A 387 -6.50 1.44 20.21
C LYS A 387 -7.39 0.33 20.76
N ALA A 388 -8.07 -0.41 19.89
CA ALA A 388 -8.91 -1.55 20.30
C ALA A 388 -8.11 -2.64 21.01
N ARG A 389 -6.90 -2.95 20.53
CA ARG A 389 -5.99 -3.90 21.19
C ARG A 389 -5.56 -3.41 22.57
N GLN A 390 -5.24 -2.13 22.72
CA GLN A 390 -4.84 -1.57 24.02
C GLN A 390 -6.00 -1.64 25.04
N LEU A 391 -7.22 -1.32 24.62
CA LEU A 391 -8.41 -1.45 25.47
C LEU A 391 -8.65 -2.91 25.89
N ALA A 392 -8.58 -3.85 24.96
CA ALA A 392 -8.74 -5.27 25.25
C ALA A 392 -7.67 -5.82 26.21
N VAL A 393 -6.42 -5.34 26.10
CA VAL A 393 -5.35 -5.72 27.04
C VAL A 393 -5.63 -5.15 28.44
N ALA A 394 -6.05 -3.89 28.55
CA ALA A 394 -6.38 -3.27 29.83
C ALA A 394 -7.56 -3.97 30.53
N GLU A 395 -8.63 -4.30 29.80
CA GLU A 395 -9.76 -5.08 30.34
C GLU A 395 -9.33 -6.48 30.80
N GLY A 396 -8.45 -7.13 30.02
CA GLY A 396 -7.91 -8.45 30.39
C GLY A 396 -7.06 -8.43 31.66
N GLU A 397 -6.30 -7.36 31.91
CA GLU A 397 -5.50 -7.20 33.14
C GLU A 397 -6.37 -7.03 34.38
N VAL A 398 -7.45 -6.25 34.31
CA VAL A 398 -8.40 -6.06 35.43
C VAL A 398 -9.05 -7.39 35.80
N VAL A 399 -9.58 -8.12 34.81
CA VAL A 399 -10.19 -9.44 35.03
C VAL A 399 -9.20 -10.43 35.66
N LYS A 400 -7.92 -10.38 35.23
CA LYS A 400 -6.88 -11.23 35.81
C LYS A 400 -6.58 -10.87 37.27
N GLN A 401 -6.58 -9.59 37.63
CA GLN A 401 -6.39 -9.14 39.02
C GLN A 401 -7.54 -9.58 39.92
N GLU A 402 -8.79 -9.40 39.46
CA GLU A 402 -9.98 -9.85 40.21
C GLU A 402 -9.95 -11.36 40.45
N LYS A 403 -9.61 -12.14 39.42
CA LYS A 403 -9.48 -13.60 39.54
C LYS A 403 -8.41 -13.99 40.58
N GLN A 404 -7.25 -13.35 40.57
CA GLN A 404 -6.18 -13.63 41.53
C GLN A 404 -6.58 -13.27 42.96
N GLN A 405 -7.35 -12.19 43.17
CA GLN A 405 -7.85 -11.84 44.49
C GLN A 405 -8.83 -12.90 45.02
N VAL A 406 -9.74 -13.38 44.18
CA VAL A 406 -10.69 -14.45 44.55
C VAL A 406 -9.95 -15.75 44.89
N GLU A 407 -8.95 -16.15 44.08
CA GLU A 407 -8.15 -17.36 44.34
C GLU A 407 -7.40 -17.27 45.68
N ARG A 408 -6.82 -16.11 46.02
CA ARG A 408 -6.15 -15.89 47.31
C ARG A 408 -7.13 -15.97 48.48
N ALA A 409 -8.28 -15.29 48.37
CA ALA A 409 -9.30 -15.33 49.41
C ALA A 409 -9.79 -16.76 49.67
N LEU A 410 -10.02 -17.55 48.61
CA LEU A 410 -10.43 -18.96 48.74
C LEU A 410 -9.34 -19.83 49.38
N ALA A 411 -8.06 -19.61 49.03
CA ALA A 411 -6.95 -20.32 49.64
C ALA A 411 -6.85 -20.04 51.15
N ASP A 412 -7.05 -18.79 51.58
CA ASP A 412 -7.04 -18.41 52.99
C ASP A 412 -8.20 -19.04 53.77
N VAL A 413 -9.42 -19.03 53.23
CA VAL A 413 -10.58 -19.73 53.84
C VAL A 413 -10.28 -21.20 54.04
N THR A 414 -9.77 -21.86 53.00
CA THR A 414 -9.48 -23.30 53.01
C THR A 414 -8.38 -23.62 54.03
N ARG A 415 -7.36 -22.75 54.14
CA ARG A 415 -6.30 -22.87 55.15
C ARG A 415 -6.86 -22.78 56.56
N ILE A 416 -7.65 -21.75 56.87
CA ILE A 416 -8.25 -21.55 58.20
C ILE A 416 -9.17 -22.73 58.56
N ALA A 417 -10.01 -23.17 57.61
CA ALA A 417 -10.88 -24.34 57.77
C ALA A 417 -10.10 -25.61 58.16
N ASN A 418 -9.02 -25.92 57.43
CA ASN A 418 -8.18 -27.08 57.71
C ASN A 418 -7.44 -26.97 59.05
N GLU A 419 -6.95 -25.77 59.40
CA GLU A 419 -6.30 -25.54 60.69
C GLU A 419 -7.28 -25.67 61.87
N ASN A 420 -8.52 -25.20 61.71
CA ASN A 420 -9.57 -25.33 62.72
C ASN A 420 -9.99 -26.78 62.89
N LEU A 421 -10.14 -27.53 61.79
CA LEU A 421 -10.49 -28.95 61.85
C LEU A 421 -9.38 -29.76 62.54
N THR A 422 -8.12 -29.45 62.24
CA THR A 422 -6.96 -30.07 62.90
C THR A 422 -6.98 -29.78 64.40
N ALA A 423 -7.24 -28.53 64.79
CA ALA A 423 -7.34 -28.15 66.19
C ALA A 423 -8.53 -28.84 66.90
N ALA A 424 -9.70 -28.91 66.26
CA ALA A 424 -10.87 -29.60 66.82
C ALA A 424 -10.57 -31.08 67.09
N ASN A 425 -9.91 -31.75 66.14
CA ASN A 425 -9.48 -33.15 66.29
C ASN A 425 -8.45 -33.32 67.42
N GLN A 426 -7.47 -32.42 67.52
CA GLN A 426 -6.44 -32.47 68.57
C GLN A 426 -7.05 -32.29 69.96
N VAL A 427 -7.93 -31.30 70.12
CA VAL A 427 -8.66 -31.06 71.37
C VAL A 427 -9.55 -32.25 71.72
N ALA A 428 -10.28 -32.82 70.76
CA ALA A 428 -11.07 -34.03 70.98
C ALA A 428 -10.19 -35.21 71.44
N ALA A 429 -9.04 -35.44 70.79
CA ALA A 429 -8.10 -36.49 71.17
C ALA A 429 -7.53 -36.29 72.59
N ASN A 430 -7.18 -35.05 72.95
CA ASN A 430 -6.70 -34.69 74.28
C ASN A 430 -7.76 -34.95 75.36
N ILE A 431 -9.01 -34.56 75.11
CA ILE A 431 -10.13 -34.84 76.03
C ILE A 431 -10.33 -36.35 76.19
N LEU A 432 -10.29 -37.11 75.09
CA LEU A 432 -10.45 -38.57 75.13
C LEU A 432 -9.33 -39.24 75.92
N GLY A 433 -8.08 -38.81 75.71
CA GLY A 433 -6.91 -39.33 76.42
C GLY A 433 -7.03 -39.13 77.93
N ASN A 434 -7.40 -37.92 78.36
CA ASN A 434 -7.57 -37.61 79.78
C ASN A 434 -8.76 -38.34 80.42
N LEU A 435 -9.89 -38.44 79.72
CA LEU A 435 -11.03 -39.25 80.16
C LEU A 435 -10.64 -40.73 80.34
N ASN A 436 -9.85 -41.28 79.41
CA ASN A 436 -9.35 -42.65 79.51
C ASN A 436 -8.36 -42.83 80.68
N GLN A 437 -7.47 -41.87 80.92
CA GLN A 437 -6.53 -41.90 82.05
C GLN A 437 -7.29 -41.91 83.39
N MET A 438 -8.26 -41.01 83.55
CA MET A 438 -9.15 -40.96 84.72
C MET A 438 -9.92 -42.27 84.91
N ARG A 439 -10.46 -42.83 83.83
CA ARG A 439 -11.16 -44.12 83.86
C ARG A 439 -10.26 -45.25 84.34
N MET A 440 -9.01 -45.31 83.87
CA MET A 440 -8.05 -46.32 84.33
C MET A 440 -7.71 -46.15 85.80
N GLY A 441 -7.46 -44.92 86.27
CA GLY A 441 -7.20 -44.67 87.70
C GLY A 441 -8.38 -45.04 88.60
N MET A 442 -9.60 -44.70 88.19
CA MET A 442 -10.81 -45.10 88.91
C MET A 442 -11.04 -46.62 88.89
N GLN A 443 -10.67 -47.29 87.80
CA GLN A 443 -10.71 -48.76 87.73
C GLN A 443 -9.68 -49.41 88.65
N GLN A 444 -8.46 -48.87 88.73
CA GLN A 444 -7.44 -49.34 89.67
C GLN A 444 -7.90 -49.18 91.13
N ALA A 445 -8.53 -48.04 91.45
CA ALA A 445 -9.10 -47.84 92.79
C ALA A 445 -10.26 -48.79 93.09
N ALA A 446 -11.15 -49.05 92.12
CA ALA A 446 -12.19 -50.07 92.25
C ALA A 446 -11.58 -51.47 92.49
N ASP A 447 -10.47 -51.77 91.82
CA ASP A 447 -9.76 -53.04 91.93
C ASP A 447 -9.08 -53.22 93.29
N ALA A 448 -8.53 -52.14 93.88
CA ALA A 448 -8.01 -52.13 95.24
C ALA A 448 -9.09 -52.42 96.30
N LEU A 449 -10.34 -52.06 96.03
CA LEU A 449 -11.48 -52.31 96.92
C LEU A 449 -12.06 -53.73 96.81
N ARG A 450 -11.59 -54.57 95.88
CA ARG A 450 -12.12 -55.94 95.70
C ARG A 450 -11.91 -56.84 96.91
N SER A 451 -10.84 -56.64 97.69
CA SER A 451 -10.53 -57.44 98.88
C SER A 451 -11.09 -56.86 100.17
N VAL A 452 -11.72 -55.68 100.11
CA VAL A 452 -12.26 -54.97 101.27
C VAL A 452 -13.68 -55.48 101.57
N LYS A 453 -13.88 -56.10 102.74
CA LYS A 453 -15.19 -56.60 103.17
C LYS A 453 -16.17 -55.49 103.57
N ASP A 454 -15.65 -54.37 104.08
CA ASP A 454 -16.45 -53.23 104.53
C ASP A 454 -16.04 -51.96 103.79
N LEU A 455 -16.81 -51.62 102.77
CA LEU A 455 -16.57 -50.46 101.90
C LEU A 455 -16.62 -49.12 102.65
N SER A 456 -17.20 -49.05 103.85
CA SER A 456 -17.17 -47.82 104.67
C SER A 456 -15.74 -47.42 105.08
N LYS A 457 -14.78 -48.35 105.06
CA LYS A 457 -13.38 -48.09 105.42
C LYS A 457 -12.51 -47.63 104.23
N SER A 458 -13.12 -47.03 103.22
CA SER A 458 -12.42 -46.59 101.99
C SER A 458 -11.92 -45.14 102.04
N ASP A 459 -12.09 -44.42 103.16
CA ASP A 459 -11.74 -43.00 103.30
C ASP A 459 -10.31 -42.66 102.86
N VAL A 460 -9.32 -43.49 103.25
CA VAL A 460 -7.91 -43.27 102.90
C VAL A 460 -7.69 -43.36 101.38
N LEU A 461 -8.35 -44.31 100.71
CA LEU A 461 -8.24 -44.45 99.25
C LEU A 461 -8.91 -43.28 98.52
N LEU A 462 -10.08 -42.84 99.01
CA LEU A 462 -10.79 -41.70 98.43
C LEU A 462 -10.00 -40.39 98.59
N GLU A 463 -9.29 -40.21 99.72
CA GLU A 463 -8.43 -39.05 99.94
C GLU A 463 -7.17 -39.08 99.06
N ASN A 464 -6.58 -40.26 98.82
CA ASN A 464 -5.47 -40.40 97.86
C ASN A 464 -5.93 -40.06 96.43
N LEU A 465 -7.08 -40.55 96.00
CA LEU A 465 -7.67 -40.18 94.71
C LEU A 465 -7.93 -38.67 94.59
N ARG A 466 -8.32 -38.01 95.68
CA ARG A 466 -8.49 -36.57 95.72
C ARG A 466 -7.17 -35.82 95.48
N GLN A 467 -6.04 -36.36 95.95
CA GLN A 467 -4.71 -35.81 95.67
C GLN A 467 -4.26 -36.07 94.23
N ASP A 468 -4.51 -37.27 93.71
CA ASP A 468 -4.15 -37.67 92.35
C ASP A 468 -4.98 -36.92 91.28
N TYR A 469 -6.22 -36.56 91.61
CA TYR A 469 -7.18 -35.89 90.73
C TYR A 469 -7.76 -34.64 91.42
N PRO A 470 -6.96 -33.57 91.60
CA PRO A 470 -7.35 -32.40 92.39
C PRO A 470 -8.49 -31.56 91.80
N ARG A 471 -8.85 -31.81 90.53
CA ARG A 471 -9.98 -31.16 89.84
C ARG A 471 -11.31 -31.90 89.98
N ALA A 472 -11.30 -33.11 90.53
CA ALA A 472 -12.53 -33.79 90.88
C ALA A 472 -13.13 -33.14 92.13
N GLU A 473 -14.45 -32.94 92.12
CA GLU A 473 -15.16 -32.35 93.25
C GLU A 473 -15.23 -33.32 94.43
N SER A 474 -15.46 -34.59 94.15
CA SER A 474 -15.56 -35.61 95.19
C SER A 474 -15.39 -37.02 94.65
N PHE A 475 -15.00 -37.91 95.56
CA PHE A 475 -14.96 -39.35 95.38
C PHE A 475 -15.89 -39.98 96.41
N ALA A 476 -16.63 -41.01 96.03
CA ALA A 476 -17.50 -41.73 96.95
C ALA A 476 -17.47 -43.23 96.68
N THR A 477 -17.59 -44.03 97.74
CA THR A 477 -17.94 -45.45 97.60
C THR A 477 -19.39 -45.68 97.99
N THR A 478 -20.07 -46.48 97.19
CA THR A 478 -21.50 -46.75 97.31
C THR A 478 -21.71 -48.26 97.42
N ARG A 479 -22.42 -48.74 98.44
CA ARG A 479 -22.87 -50.12 98.55
C ARG A 479 -24.07 -50.35 97.63
N ALA A 480 -24.06 -51.44 96.86
CA ALA A 480 -25.17 -51.79 95.99
C ALA A 480 -26.46 -52.04 96.83
N PRO A 481 -27.63 -51.53 96.41
CA PRO A 481 -27.91 -50.91 95.11
C PRO A 481 -27.68 -49.39 95.00
N GLY A 482 -27.25 -48.68 96.06
CA GLY A 482 -27.07 -47.22 95.97
C GLY A 482 -26.76 -46.44 97.26
N THR A 483 -26.41 -47.09 98.38
CA THR A 483 -26.16 -46.39 99.65
C THR A 483 -24.71 -45.94 99.74
N ILE A 484 -24.45 -44.63 99.83
CA ILE A 484 -23.09 -44.10 100.01
C ILE A 484 -22.57 -44.49 101.39
N VAL A 485 -21.38 -45.06 101.43
CA VAL A 485 -20.75 -45.57 102.67
C VAL A 485 -19.46 -44.83 103.03
N ALA A 486 -18.82 -44.15 102.08
CA ALA A 486 -17.71 -43.23 102.32
C ALA A 486 -17.66 -42.16 101.21
N VAL A 487 -17.15 -40.97 101.54
CA VAL A 487 -17.03 -39.84 100.62
C VAL A 487 -15.90 -38.90 101.01
N ALA A 488 -15.14 -38.42 100.02
CA ALA A 488 -14.09 -37.43 100.19
C ALA A 488 -14.26 -36.28 99.18
N PRO A 489 -14.24 -35.00 99.60
CA PRO A 489 -14.21 -34.52 100.98
C PRO A 489 -15.55 -34.71 101.71
N ALA A 490 -15.51 -34.86 103.04
CA ALA A 490 -16.67 -35.17 103.89
C ALA A 490 -17.86 -34.19 103.77
N LYS A 491 -17.62 -32.95 103.31
CA LYS A 491 -18.66 -31.93 103.07
C LYS A 491 -19.78 -32.40 102.12
N TYR A 492 -19.52 -33.39 101.27
CA TYR A 492 -20.50 -33.94 100.32
C TYR A 492 -21.35 -35.10 100.87
N SER A 493 -21.12 -35.53 102.11
CA SER A 493 -21.84 -36.67 102.74
C SER A 493 -23.35 -36.49 102.85
N GLN A 494 -23.83 -35.28 103.15
CA GLN A 494 -25.26 -35.00 103.27
C GLN A 494 -25.94 -34.76 101.92
N ALA A 495 -25.23 -34.20 100.95
CA ALA A 495 -25.78 -33.79 99.66
C ALA A 495 -25.90 -34.96 98.67
N MET A 496 -24.96 -35.91 98.66
CA MET A 496 -25.03 -37.05 97.74
C MET A 496 -26.12 -38.08 98.10
N GLY A 497 -26.55 -38.15 99.37
CA GLY A 497 -27.63 -39.07 99.79
C GLY A 497 -29.00 -38.76 99.17
N ALA A 498 -29.18 -37.55 98.64
CA ALA A 498 -30.39 -37.08 97.96
C ALA A 498 -30.27 -37.09 96.42
N ASP A 499 -29.12 -37.49 95.87
CA ASP A 499 -28.86 -37.44 94.42
C ASP A 499 -29.47 -38.66 93.70
N THR A 500 -30.71 -38.49 93.22
CA THR A 500 -31.41 -39.51 92.42
C THR A 500 -30.71 -39.82 91.09
N SER A 501 -29.91 -38.90 90.56
CA SER A 501 -29.14 -39.11 89.33
C SER A 501 -28.03 -40.15 89.54
N GLN A 502 -27.41 -40.17 90.72
CA GLN A 502 -26.35 -41.13 91.05
C GLN A 502 -26.89 -42.57 91.13
N LEU A 503 -28.13 -42.76 91.59
CA LEU A 503 -28.82 -44.06 91.59
C LEU A 503 -29.01 -44.63 90.18
N GLU A 504 -29.42 -43.80 89.21
CA GLU A 504 -29.58 -44.21 87.81
C GLU A 504 -28.23 -44.62 87.18
N HIS A 505 -27.15 -43.87 87.45
CA HIS A 505 -25.82 -44.22 86.95
C HIS A 505 -25.26 -45.50 87.60
N ASN A 506 -25.48 -45.69 88.89
CA ASN A 506 -25.12 -46.93 89.59
C ASN A 506 -25.89 -48.13 89.03
N ARG A 507 -27.19 -47.99 88.72
CA ARG A 507 -28.00 -49.03 88.06
C ARG A 507 -27.44 -49.37 86.68
N LEU A 508 -27.07 -48.37 85.88
CA LEU A 508 -26.51 -48.59 84.54
C LEU A 508 -25.14 -49.30 84.62
N ALA A 509 -24.30 -48.90 85.58
CA ALA A 509 -23.00 -49.54 85.83
C ALA A 509 -23.15 -50.97 86.35
N LEU A 510 -24.16 -51.22 87.18
CA LEU A 510 -24.52 -52.57 87.65
C LEU A 510 -24.98 -53.47 86.52
N ALA A 511 -25.89 -52.97 85.66
CA ALA A 511 -26.47 -53.72 84.56
C ALA A 511 -25.43 -54.09 83.49
N ARG A 512 -24.46 -53.19 83.22
CA ARG A 512 -23.44 -53.40 82.19
C ARG A 512 -22.14 -54.01 82.73
N GLY A 513 -21.88 -53.90 84.04
CA GLY A 513 -20.66 -54.39 84.67
C GLY A 513 -19.37 -53.71 84.19
N VAL A 514 -19.46 -52.49 83.64
CA VAL A 514 -18.35 -51.68 83.13
C VAL A 514 -18.41 -50.25 83.70
N PRO A 515 -17.30 -49.48 83.68
CA PRO A 515 -17.32 -48.06 84.01
C PRO A 515 -18.36 -47.28 83.21
N VAL A 516 -19.08 -46.39 83.89
CA VAL A 516 -20.11 -45.51 83.33
C VAL A 516 -19.74 -44.06 83.61
N LEU A 517 -19.78 -43.20 82.61
CA LEU A 517 -19.76 -41.75 82.79
C LEU A 517 -21.22 -41.27 82.83
N SER A 518 -21.58 -40.28 83.64
CA SER A 518 -22.95 -39.72 83.64
C SER A 518 -23.16 -38.70 82.53
N ARG A 519 -24.42 -38.47 82.14
CA ARG A 519 -24.75 -37.23 81.42
C ARG A 519 -24.47 -36.06 82.35
N ILE A 520 -24.38 -34.86 81.80
CA ILE A 520 -24.36 -33.68 82.67
C ILE A 520 -25.70 -33.58 83.36
N TYR A 521 -25.67 -33.45 84.68
CA TYR A 521 -26.85 -33.31 85.51
C TYR A 521 -26.63 -32.21 86.54
N GLN A 522 -27.73 -31.63 87.04
CA GLN A 522 -27.66 -30.65 88.10
C GLN A 522 -27.48 -31.38 89.43
N ALA A 523 -26.32 -31.20 90.06
CA ALA A 523 -26.06 -31.77 91.37
C ALA A 523 -26.92 -31.04 92.43
N PRO A 524 -27.34 -31.73 93.52
CA PRO A 524 -28.12 -31.10 94.61
C PRO A 524 -27.48 -29.84 95.19
N GLU A 525 -26.15 -29.73 95.09
CA GLU A 525 -25.35 -28.60 95.53
C GLU A 525 -25.41 -27.36 94.59
N GLY A 526 -26.19 -27.43 93.51
CA GLY A 526 -26.48 -26.28 92.65
C GLY A 526 -25.50 -26.06 91.49
N PHE A 527 -24.71 -27.06 91.11
CA PHE A 527 -23.81 -26.98 89.96
C PHE A 527 -24.00 -28.14 88.97
N ALA A 528 -23.66 -27.93 87.70
CA ALA A 528 -23.64 -28.97 86.69
C ALA A 528 -22.48 -29.95 86.94
N ALA A 529 -22.76 -31.25 86.98
CA ALA A 529 -21.81 -32.29 87.32
C ALA A 529 -21.79 -33.42 86.30
N VAL A 530 -20.62 -34.05 86.17
CA VAL A 530 -20.43 -35.36 85.54
C VAL A 530 -19.83 -36.30 86.56
N THR A 531 -20.39 -37.49 86.68
CA THR A 531 -19.98 -38.52 87.61
C THR A 531 -19.52 -39.74 86.84
N MET A 532 -18.26 -40.13 87.04
CA MET A 532 -17.72 -41.40 86.58
C MET A 532 -17.94 -42.45 87.66
N VAL A 533 -18.72 -43.48 87.37
CA VAL A 533 -19.04 -44.59 88.25
C VAL A 533 -18.32 -45.84 87.76
N VAL A 534 -17.59 -46.51 88.64
CA VAL A 534 -16.88 -47.76 88.34
C VAL A 534 -17.37 -48.86 89.28
N PRO A 535 -17.85 -50.01 88.75
CA PRO A 535 -18.28 -51.13 89.58
C PRO A 535 -17.09 -51.81 90.26
N ILE A 536 -17.23 -52.09 91.55
CA ILE A 536 -16.27 -52.88 92.33
C ILE A 536 -16.67 -54.35 92.19
N LYS A 537 -15.82 -55.19 91.58
CA LYS A 537 -16.14 -56.61 91.29
C LYS A 537 -15.54 -57.55 92.35
N GLN A 538 -16.37 -58.33 93.04
CA GLN A 538 -15.94 -59.38 93.97
C GLN A 538 -16.48 -60.74 93.50
N GLY A 539 -15.64 -61.50 92.77
CA GLY A 539 -16.07 -62.71 92.08
C GLY A 539 -17.16 -62.41 91.05
N ASN A 540 -18.32 -63.06 91.17
CA ASN A 540 -19.50 -62.83 90.32
C ASN A 540 -20.45 -61.75 90.87
N SER A 541 -20.13 -61.10 91.99
CA SER A 541 -20.98 -60.07 92.59
C SER A 541 -20.38 -58.66 92.46
N ILE A 542 -21.25 -57.66 92.40
CA ILE A 542 -20.89 -56.23 92.44
C ILE A 542 -21.43 -55.67 93.76
N PRO A 543 -20.68 -55.75 94.88
CA PRO A 543 -21.14 -55.29 96.18
C PRO A 543 -21.26 -53.76 96.28
N GLY A 544 -20.70 -53.02 95.32
CA GLY A 544 -20.74 -51.56 95.32
C GLY A 544 -20.02 -50.92 94.14
N PHE A 545 -19.93 -49.59 94.19
CA PHE A 545 -19.32 -48.74 93.17
C PHE A 545 -18.36 -47.75 93.81
N ILE A 546 -17.36 -47.33 93.06
CA ILE A 546 -16.60 -46.12 93.35
C ILE A 546 -16.98 -45.07 92.30
N SER A 547 -17.25 -43.85 92.74
CA SER A 547 -17.67 -42.77 91.86
C SER A 547 -16.81 -41.52 92.04
N MET A 548 -16.50 -40.84 90.95
CA MET A 548 -15.79 -39.56 90.90
C MET A 548 -16.71 -38.52 90.27
N ARG A 549 -17.03 -37.46 91.01
CA ARG A 549 -17.83 -36.33 90.53
C ARG A 549 -16.92 -35.19 90.12
N ILE A 550 -17.21 -34.59 88.97
CA ILE A 550 -16.39 -33.57 88.32
C ILE A 550 -17.30 -32.45 87.82
N LYS A 551 -16.87 -31.19 87.94
CA LYS A 551 -17.52 -30.07 87.25
C LYS A 551 -17.02 -30.00 85.81
N PRO A 552 -17.89 -30.09 84.79
CA PRO A 552 -17.48 -30.05 83.38
C PRO A 552 -16.64 -28.81 83.06
N VAL A 553 -17.02 -27.64 83.56
CA VAL A 553 -16.32 -26.37 83.28
C VAL A 553 -14.89 -26.40 83.81
N ASP A 554 -14.68 -26.84 85.05
CA ASP A 554 -13.35 -26.89 85.68
C ASP A 554 -12.46 -27.97 85.06
N PHE A 555 -13.07 -29.09 84.67
CA PHE A 555 -12.38 -30.16 83.97
C PHE A 555 -11.94 -29.74 82.57
N LEU A 556 -12.88 -29.24 81.77
CA LEU A 556 -12.64 -28.86 80.37
C LEU A 556 -11.70 -27.66 80.28
N SER A 557 -11.91 -26.61 81.08
CA SER A 557 -10.99 -25.46 81.13
C SER A 557 -9.56 -25.88 81.47
N GLY A 558 -9.42 -26.79 82.43
CA GLY A 558 -8.14 -27.31 82.85
C GLY A 558 -7.42 -28.18 81.80
N LEU A 559 -8.16 -28.80 80.89
CA LEU A 559 -7.62 -29.56 79.76
C LEU A 559 -7.25 -28.67 78.58
N LEU A 560 -7.97 -27.58 78.40
CA LEU A 560 -7.82 -26.64 77.29
C LEU A 560 -6.76 -25.55 77.56
N ALA A 561 -6.28 -25.41 78.80
CA ALA A 561 -5.35 -24.35 79.23
C ALA A 561 -4.02 -24.28 78.45
N ALA A 562 -3.61 -25.36 77.76
CA ALA A 562 -2.42 -25.38 76.92
C ALA A 562 -2.70 -25.05 75.43
N ASP A 563 -3.90 -25.32 74.92
CA ASP A 563 -4.27 -25.12 73.50
C ASP A 563 -4.91 -23.75 73.23
N THR A 564 -5.50 -23.09 74.24
CA THR A 564 -6.16 -21.79 74.10
C THR A 564 -5.22 -20.58 74.12
N GLN A 565 -3.94 -20.75 74.49
CA GLN A 565 -3.02 -19.62 74.67
C GLN A 565 -2.32 -19.13 73.39
N SER A 566 -2.52 -19.76 72.22
CA SER A 566 -1.71 -19.44 71.03
C SER A 566 -2.44 -18.79 69.85
N LYS A 567 -3.77 -18.81 69.73
CA LYS A 567 -4.46 -18.27 68.54
C LYS A 567 -5.84 -17.68 68.89
N LYS A 568 -6.32 -16.73 68.07
CA LYS A 568 -7.65 -16.08 68.12
C LYS A 568 -8.81 -17.08 67.88
N ARG A 569 -8.82 -18.21 68.58
CA ARG A 569 -9.77 -19.31 68.41
C ARG A 569 -10.70 -19.40 69.61
N THR A 570 -11.99 -19.48 69.32
CA THR A 570 -13.00 -19.79 70.34
C THR A 570 -13.31 -21.28 70.26
N ILE A 571 -13.38 -21.95 71.41
CA ILE A 571 -13.66 -23.39 71.49
C ILE A 571 -15.01 -23.59 72.18
N TRP A 572 -15.90 -24.33 71.53
CA TRP A 572 -17.12 -24.84 72.14
C TRP A 572 -17.02 -26.34 72.35
N ILE A 573 -17.52 -26.82 73.48
CA ILE A 573 -17.76 -28.26 73.68
C ILE A 573 -19.25 -28.42 73.87
N VAL A 574 -19.90 -29.08 72.93
CA VAL A 574 -21.36 -29.20 72.87
C VAL A 574 -21.74 -30.67 73.01
N GLN A 575 -22.79 -30.95 73.75
CA GLN A 575 -23.36 -32.29 73.83
C GLN A 575 -24.23 -32.60 72.60
N ASP A 576 -24.54 -33.88 72.38
CA ASP A 576 -25.43 -34.36 71.31
C ASP A 576 -26.81 -33.71 71.26
N ASP A 577 -27.34 -33.24 72.39
CA ASP A 577 -28.63 -32.55 72.50
C ASP A 577 -28.52 -31.01 72.37
N GLY A 578 -27.31 -30.49 72.12
CA GLY A 578 -27.04 -29.06 71.91
C GLY A 578 -26.62 -28.31 73.17
N LEU A 579 -26.53 -28.95 74.33
CA LEU A 579 -26.07 -28.28 75.54
C LEU A 579 -24.60 -27.85 75.42
N ILE A 580 -24.31 -26.57 75.66
CA ILE A 580 -22.95 -26.03 75.67
C ILE A 580 -22.31 -26.34 77.02
N LEU A 581 -21.31 -27.21 77.01
CA LEU A 581 -20.60 -27.71 78.18
C LEU A 581 -19.39 -26.84 78.53
N TYR A 582 -18.84 -26.19 77.51
CA TYR A 582 -17.73 -25.25 77.61
C TYR A 582 -17.82 -24.23 76.48
N ASP A 583 -17.52 -22.98 76.82
CA ASP A 583 -17.33 -21.86 75.90
C ASP A 583 -16.21 -20.97 76.48
N THR A 584 -15.56 -20.22 75.60
CA THR A 584 -14.60 -19.18 75.99
C THR A 584 -15.31 -18.00 76.67
N ASP A 585 -16.58 -17.72 76.33
CA ASP A 585 -17.47 -16.83 77.06
C ASP A 585 -18.28 -17.62 78.11
N PRO A 586 -18.01 -17.46 79.42
CA PRO A 586 -18.68 -18.22 80.46
C PRO A 586 -20.21 -18.04 80.50
N ARG A 587 -20.74 -16.96 79.90
CA ARG A 587 -22.19 -16.68 79.84
C ARG A 587 -22.94 -17.64 78.92
N GLU A 588 -22.22 -18.27 77.99
CA GLU A 588 -22.77 -19.19 76.99
C GLU A 588 -22.90 -20.62 77.52
N ILE A 589 -22.20 -20.93 78.61
CA ILE A 589 -22.18 -22.26 79.21
C ILE A 589 -23.54 -22.58 79.85
N GLY A 590 -24.06 -23.78 79.57
CA GLY A 590 -25.36 -24.25 80.07
C GLY A 590 -26.54 -23.88 79.18
N LEU A 591 -26.33 -23.05 78.16
CA LEU A 591 -27.32 -22.74 77.14
C LEU A 591 -27.36 -23.85 76.09
N ASN A 592 -28.51 -23.99 75.41
CA ASN A 592 -28.69 -25.03 74.40
C ASN A 592 -28.68 -24.43 72.98
N LEU A 593 -27.68 -24.82 72.19
CA LEU A 593 -27.44 -24.36 70.83
C LEU A 593 -28.63 -24.58 69.89
N PHE A 594 -29.46 -25.60 70.15
CA PHE A 594 -30.61 -25.96 69.30
C PHE A 594 -31.94 -25.37 69.78
N ARG A 595 -32.04 -24.97 71.06
CA ARG A 595 -33.31 -24.57 71.69
C ARG A 595 -33.40 -23.08 72.03
N GLU A 596 -32.30 -22.43 72.35
CA GLU A 596 -32.33 -21.01 72.73
C GLU A 596 -32.73 -20.13 71.55
N GLU A 597 -33.67 -19.23 71.79
CA GLU A 597 -34.27 -18.38 70.76
C GLU A 597 -33.23 -17.49 70.07
N ARG A 598 -32.27 -16.97 70.83
CA ARG A 598 -31.19 -16.10 70.31
C ARG A 598 -30.28 -16.79 69.29
N PHE A 599 -30.07 -18.11 69.38
CA PHE A 599 -29.29 -18.85 68.38
C PHE A 599 -30.14 -19.17 67.14
N ASN A 600 -31.44 -19.41 67.33
CA ASN A 600 -32.38 -19.71 66.26
C ASN A 600 -32.69 -18.52 65.34
N GLN A 601 -32.47 -17.29 65.79
CA GLN A 601 -32.66 -16.07 65.01
C GLN A 601 -31.57 -15.87 63.92
N ILE A 602 -30.47 -16.62 63.97
CA ILE A 602 -29.39 -16.57 62.97
C ILE A 602 -29.48 -17.80 62.06
N PRO A 603 -30.00 -17.68 60.81
CA PRO A 603 -30.24 -18.83 59.94
C PRO A 603 -28.99 -19.68 59.66
N GLU A 604 -27.85 -19.03 59.47
CA GLU A 604 -26.57 -19.67 59.18
C GLU A 604 -26.06 -20.46 60.41
N LEU A 605 -26.22 -19.90 61.60
CA LEU A 605 -25.85 -20.59 62.84
C LEU A 605 -26.77 -21.77 63.11
N ARG A 606 -28.06 -21.66 62.79
CA ARG A 606 -29.03 -22.76 62.90
C ARG A 606 -28.67 -23.92 61.96
N GLN A 607 -28.27 -23.61 60.72
CA GLN A 607 -27.81 -24.62 59.77
C GLN A 607 -26.51 -25.28 60.25
N LEU A 608 -25.53 -24.49 60.70
CA LEU A 608 -24.30 -25.00 61.28
C LEU A 608 -24.57 -25.92 62.49
N ALA A 609 -25.48 -25.52 63.37
CA ALA A 609 -25.87 -26.29 64.55
C ALA A 609 -26.46 -27.66 64.15
N LYS A 610 -27.30 -27.70 63.10
CA LYS A 610 -27.82 -28.94 62.52
C LYS A 610 -26.70 -29.83 61.97
N GLU A 611 -25.75 -29.26 61.24
CA GLU A 611 -24.61 -30.00 60.69
C GLU A 611 -23.70 -30.56 61.79
N ILE A 612 -23.45 -29.78 62.86
CA ILE A 612 -22.72 -30.23 64.04
C ILE A 612 -23.43 -31.44 64.69
N ALA A 613 -24.76 -31.42 64.76
CA ALA A 613 -25.54 -32.53 65.32
C ALA A 613 -25.45 -33.79 64.45
N GLU A 614 -25.56 -33.65 63.13
CA GLU A 614 -25.67 -34.77 62.18
C GLU A 614 -24.31 -35.36 61.77
N GLN A 615 -23.26 -34.55 61.65
CA GLN A 615 -21.98 -34.97 61.09
C GLN A 615 -20.91 -35.22 62.15
N ASP A 616 -20.14 -36.30 62.01
CA ASP A 616 -19.07 -36.64 62.96
C ASP A 616 -17.93 -35.61 62.96
N SER A 617 -17.61 -35.04 61.82
CA SER A 617 -16.66 -33.95 61.68
C SER A 617 -17.02 -33.13 60.46
N GLY A 618 -16.73 -31.84 60.48
CA GLY A 618 -17.01 -30.97 59.34
C GLY A 618 -16.47 -29.57 59.52
N VAL A 619 -16.67 -28.76 58.48
CA VAL A 619 -16.39 -27.33 58.48
C VAL A 619 -17.64 -26.62 57.98
N GLY A 620 -18.00 -25.52 58.64
CA GLY A 620 -19.12 -24.70 58.27
C GLY A 620 -18.84 -23.22 58.51
N PHE A 621 -19.70 -22.37 57.98
CA PHE A 621 -19.51 -20.93 57.94
C PHE A 621 -20.77 -20.24 58.45
N TYR A 622 -20.60 -19.24 59.28
CA TYR A 622 -21.72 -18.38 59.69
C TYR A 622 -21.23 -16.96 59.96
N GLN A 623 -22.14 -16.01 59.94
CA GLN A 623 -21.85 -14.64 60.32
C GLN A 623 -22.24 -14.45 61.79
N SER A 624 -21.26 -14.16 62.64
CA SER A 624 -21.50 -13.92 64.05
C SER A 624 -21.82 -12.46 64.30
N GLN A 625 -22.98 -12.21 64.90
CA GLN A 625 -23.32 -10.95 65.58
C GLN A 625 -23.11 -11.05 67.10
N LEU A 626 -22.58 -12.17 67.60
CA LEU A 626 -22.55 -12.53 69.03
C LEU A 626 -21.41 -11.90 69.83
N ALA A 627 -20.57 -11.03 69.24
CA ALA A 627 -19.49 -10.36 69.96
C ALA A 627 -19.88 -8.93 70.36
N ALA A 628 -19.45 -8.50 71.54
CA ALA A 628 -19.58 -7.13 72.09
C ALA A 628 -18.75 -6.06 71.33
N GLN A 629 -18.47 -6.29 70.04
CA GLN A 629 -17.79 -5.37 69.14
C GLN A 629 -18.69 -5.22 67.92
N ASP A 630 -19.17 -3.99 67.68
CA ASP A 630 -20.19 -3.53 66.72
C ASP A 630 -19.91 -3.81 65.22
N GLN A 631 -19.23 -4.90 64.87
CA GLN A 631 -19.02 -5.32 63.48
C GLN A 631 -19.33 -6.81 63.30
N PRO A 632 -20.18 -7.17 62.33
CA PRO A 632 -20.47 -8.57 62.05
C PRO A 632 -19.21 -9.25 61.48
N SER A 633 -18.74 -10.31 62.14
CA SER A 633 -17.55 -11.06 61.73
C SER A 633 -17.97 -12.37 61.07
N ARG A 634 -17.32 -12.73 59.96
CA ARG A 634 -17.49 -14.06 59.36
C ARG A 634 -16.67 -15.06 60.16
N GLN A 635 -17.28 -16.17 60.54
CA GLN A 635 -16.67 -17.20 61.36
C GLN A 635 -16.56 -18.49 60.56
N ILE A 636 -15.39 -19.12 60.65
CA ILE A 636 -15.13 -20.47 60.14
C ILE A 636 -15.17 -21.41 61.33
N ALA A 637 -16.18 -22.27 61.36
CA ALA A 637 -16.34 -23.30 62.36
C ALA A 637 -15.83 -24.64 61.83
N ALA A 638 -15.08 -25.38 62.63
CA ALA A 638 -14.79 -26.77 62.36
C ALA A 638 -15.08 -27.61 63.60
N TRP A 639 -15.62 -28.81 63.41
CA TRP A 639 -15.97 -29.66 64.55
C TRP A 639 -15.46 -31.08 64.39
N ALA A 640 -15.27 -31.73 65.54
CA ALA A 640 -14.88 -33.12 65.66
C ALA A 640 -15.66 -33.79 66.79
N SER A 641 -16.15 -35.00 66.52
CA SER A 641 -16.89 -35.80 67.48
C SER A 641 -15.96 -36.59 68.38
N LEU A 642 -16.20 -36.47 69.67
CA LEU A 642 -15.65 -37.31 70.71
C LEU A 642 -16.69 -38.39 71.05
N ARG A 643 -16.44 -39.64 70.63
CA ARG A 643 -17.26 -40.79 71.05
C ARG A 643 -16.65 -41.44 72.28
N SER A 644 -17.35 -41.36 73.41
CA SER A 644 -17.03 -42.18 74.58
C SER A 644 -17.58 -43.60 74.40
N THR A 645 -16.99 -44.59 75.09
CA THR A 645 -17.32 -46.03 75.02
C THR A 645 -18.78 -46.38 75.36
N GLU A 646 -19.58 -45.40 75.78
CA GLU A 646 -20.96 -45.55 76.21
C GLU A 646 -22.01 -44.95 75.26
N ASN A 647 -21.62 -44.71 74.00
CA ASN A 647 -22.48 -44.16 72.95
C ASN A 647 -22.89 -42.69 73.18
N ARG A 648 -22.11 -41.94 73.98
CA ARG A 648 -22.30 -40.49 74.13
C ARG A 648 -21.32 -39.73 73.26
N VAL A 649 -21.86 -38.72 72.58
CA VAL A 649 -21.13 -37.91 71.60
C VAL A 649 -21.02 -36.49 72.15
N TRP A 650 -19.80 -36.03 72.40
CA TRP A 650 -19.51 -34.60 72.54
C TRP A 650 -18.94 -34.10 71.22
N LYS A 651 -19.23 -32.84 70.89
CA LYS A 651 -18.69 -32.15 69.71
C LYS A 651 -17.75 -31.08 70.21
N VAL A 652 -16.49 -31.15 69.79
CA VAL A 652 -15.55 -30.05 69.94
C VAL A 652 -15.71 -29.19 68.70
N VAL A 653 -16.04 -27.92 68.86
CA VAL A 653 -16.16 -26.94 67.78
C VAL A 653 -15.10 -25.88 67.98
N VAL A 654 -14.30 -25.61 66.96
CA VAL A 654 -13.28 -24.57 66.92
C VAL A 654 -13.71 -23.50 65.94
N LEU A 655 -13.69 -22.26 66.40
CA LEU A 655 -14.16 -21.08 65.69
C LEU A 655 -13.00 -20.11 65.48
N GLU A 656 -12.86 -19.57 64.27
CA GLU A 656 -11.90 -18.51 63.95
C GLU A 656 -12.55 -17.47 63.03
N ALA A 657 -12.31 -16.19 63.32
CA ALA A 657 -12.77 -15.09 62.48
C ALA A 657 -11.95 -15.02 61.19
N TRP A 658 -12.62 -14.79 60.06
CA TRP A 658 -12.01 -14.66 58.73
C TRP A 658 -12.40 -13.34 58.04
#